data_AF-A0A496TZI9-F1
#
_entry.id   AF-A0A496TZI9-F1
#
_cell.length_a   1.000
_cell.length_b   1.000
_cell.length_c   1.000
_cell.angle_alpha   90.00
_cell.angle_beta   90.00
_cell.angle_gamma   90.00
#
_symmetry.space_group_name_H-M   'P 1'
#
loop_
_entity.id
_entity.type
_entity.pdbx_description
1 polymer ?
#
loop_
_entity_poly.entity_id
_entity_poly.type
_entity_poly.pdbx_seq_one_letter_code
_entity_poly.pdbx_strand_id
1 'polypeptide(L)'
;MVFLITFPYLGFAQSGEELKNIIASVNKQRIVTTISTLCSSGSRVVGYPGNKAAARYIEKEFRSIGLQNVHSEEFQLVAPIDKGAEIFLPSEGKKLALYCLWPNFVRTPTVPPEGISGNLIYVKQGRWSDFNGKQVENSIVLMDFESGTNFLNARLLGAKAVIFLPTKNILRAEAERKFLRLPVNIPRFWISPQDGELLLTLLQKRKSVPVNLKAKMDWEKVVTRNIFGFIEGNDPKYKDQIIIVEAYYDAMSVVPALATGADQASGIAALLEIARTFSKRVHPRRSIMFMAASGHFMALAGVDDFVQKHARKKRIFRQRIKTPINFHLFLGLDLSSHNSQLGTFYTGAFYNPTLSLNISDEYYRFRYFVPFGKRMATYAKSFSQLANENVDDVFINSISPTKGRSWRNYFSGTLFAFDAEIVTHCGNPGLALITLNDVRTAWDTPIDVIENVNFENLAKQTRFLAYLLTRAANDPEFRSRGDIELKDDGKSVKGRFLEFHPRRGFMPKDPVKNAIAVVRSPLKVYVGVRGDNFAISDENGEFYMTTVRPGNPGLEGYGIDPTTGELIYAPDLGWEDDFPLDVPLTWDENRITIVLFRSKPVDVFELVDPRYLNVLDMGEILSARGFPLRSYWTSIWEKQSREPNNVEPCATIFVEPKTPFKALFFTSLFSKRFLLLNSTPENYEGIGYTPEKGAILNTPLHVAQDMNILDEARLKNFKKYGIRNQRVEELHQSASKALEEAKKAKKSRKYDLYIKKVRKALGLEARAYPDVQGTANDTIKGVVFYLALLLPFSYFAERLLFGFVEIKKRLITVALIFIVIFFILRFVHPAFEISSSPYIILIAFVTAVLAIYVLAMLISKFNAQMRRLRSKTTAIHGVDVGRITASATAFSLGVSFMKKRRMRTFLTTLTLVLLTFIVLSFSSVNTYLKFYQIPYKTKPSYQGALIRDPNWMPLQETVLDYVRSAFADQAIVNPRAWFSSRLWGEK
;
A
#
# COMPACT_ATOMS: atom_id res chain seq x y z
N MET A 1 70.61 14.70 -40.50
CA MET A 1 70.47 13.29 -40.92
C MET A 1 70.50 12.41 -39.67
N VAL A 2 69.35 12.17 -39.04
CA VAL A 2 69.15 11.07 -38.06
C VAL A 2 67.70 10.63 -38.22
N PHE A 3 67.51 9.39 -38.64
CA PHE A 3 66.24 8.72 -38.85
C PHE A 3 65.48 8.57 -37.52
N LEU A 4 64.31 9.18 -37.41
CA LEU A 4 63.32 8.88 -36.38
C LEU A 4 62.51 7.66 -36.87
N ILE A 5 62.82 6.49 -36.29
CA ILE A 5 62.03 5.28 -36.47
C ILE A 5 60.69 5.51 -35.76
N THR A 6 59.66 5.80 -36.54
CA THR A 6 58.26 5.70 -36.13
C THR A 6 57.93 4.22 -35.96
N PHE A 7 57.88 3.74 -34.72
CA PHE A 7 57.17 2.49 -34.43
C PHE A 7 55.69 2.69 -34.77
N PRO A 8 55.09 1.84 -35.63
CA PRO A 8 53.66 1.91 -35.86
C PRO A 8 52.97 1.47 -34.58
N TYR A 9 52.05 2.31 -34.08
CA TYR A 9 50.95 1.84 -33.23
C TYR A 9 50.18 0.79 -34.04
N LEU A 10 50.59 -0.47 -33.95
CA LEU A 10 49.86 -1.62 -34.47
C LEU A 10 48.47 -1.58 -33.85
N GLY A 11 47.48 -1.33 -34.70
CA GLY A 11 46.09 -1.14 -34.31
C GLY A 11 45.54 -2.40 -33.66
N PHE A 12 45.18 -2.28 -32.38
CA PHE A 12 44.36 -3.24 -31.63
C PHE A 12 42.89 -3.20 -32.08
N ALA A 13 42.63 -3.27 -33.39
CA ALA A 13 41.29 -3.53 -33.89
C ALA A 13 41.06 -5.04 -33.83
N GLN A 14 40.14 -5.50 -32.98
CA GLN A 14 39.79 -6.92 -32.89
C GLN A 14 39.33 -7.42 -34.26
N SER A 15 39.94 -8.50 -34.74
CA SER A 15 39.60 -9.02 -36.06
C SER A 15 38.19 -9.62 -36.06
N GLY A 16 37.52 -9.62 -37.22
CA GLY A 16 36.20 -10.26 -37.34
C GLY A 16 36.23 -11.76 -36.99
N GLU A 17 37.38 -12.42 -37.16
CA GLU A 17 37.60 -13.82 -36.82
C GLU A 17 37.75 -14.04 -35.31
N GLU A 18 38.49 -13.16 -34.61
CA GLU A 18 38.58 -13.16 -33.14
C GLU A 18 37.18 -13.02 -32.50
N LEU A 19 36.38 -12.10 -33.04
CA LEU A 19 35.01 -11.87 -32.56
C LEU A 19 34.08 -13.06 -32.84
N LYS A 20 34.20 -13.73 -33.99
CA LYS A 20 33.47 -14.99 -34.27
C LYS A 20 33.87 -16.10 -33.30
N ASN A 21 35.16 -16.22 -32.99
CA ASN A 21 35.66 -17.20 -32.03
C ASN A 21 35.14 -16.95 -30.61
N ILE A 22 34.98 -15.69 -30.21
CA ILE A 22 34.35 -15.31 -28.93
C ILE A 22 32.88 -15.76 -28.91
N ILE A 23 32.11 -15.48 -29.96
CA ILE A 23 30.71 -15.91 -30.08
C ILE A 23 30.61 -17.45 -30.00
N ALA A 24 31.47 -18.17 -30.72
CA ALA A 24 31.48 -19.63 -30.75
C ALA A 24 31.95 -20.28 -29.43
N SER A 25 32.69 -19.54 -28.58
CA SER A 25 33.20 -20.07 -27.32
C SER A 25 32.12 -20.30 -26.25
N VAL A 26 30.99 -19.60 -26.36
CA VAL A 26 29.85 -19.71 -25.44
C VAL A 26 29.18 -21.08 -25.60
N ASN A 27 29.21 -21.87 -24.54
CA ASN A 27 28.74 -23.25 -24.54
C ASN A 27 27.42 -23.41 -23.76
N LYS A 28 26.36 -23.73 -24.50
CA LYS A 28 25.02 -23.99 -23.94
C LYS A 28 25.03 -25.08 -22.87
N GLN A 29 25.79 -26.16 -23.04
CA GLN A 29 25.81 -27.26 -22.08
C GLN A 29 26.40 -26.82 -20.72
N ARG A 30 27.37 -25.91 -20.70
CA ARG A 30 27.89 -25.35 -19.44
C ARG A 30 26.86 -24.48 -18.74
N ILE A 31 26.06 -23.72 -19.49
CA ILE A 31 24.92 -22.96 -18.95
C ILE A 31 23.91 -23.93 -18.31
N VAL A 32 23.54 -25.02 -19.01
CA VAL A 32 22.65 -26.07 -18.48
C VAL A 32 23.21 -26.67 -17.18
N THR A 33 24.48 -27.08 -17.17
CA THR A 33 25.13 -27.64 -15.98
C THR A 33 25.16 -26.65 -14.82
N THR A 34 25.39 -25.37 -15.11
CA THR A 34 25.44 -24.31 -14.08
C THR A 34 24.08 -24.13 -13.42
N ILE A 35 23.00 -23.99 -14.20
CA ILE A 35 21.64 -23.85 -13.67
C ILE A 35 21.22 -25.12 -12.92
N SER A 36 21.51 -26.30 -13.46
CA SER A 36 21.23 -27.59 -12.81
C SER A 36 21.90 -27.69 -11.44
N THR A 37 23.18 -27.30 -11.36
CA THR A 37 23.96 -27.34 -10.11
C THR A 37 23.37 -26.38 -9.07
N LEU A 38 23.04 -25.14 -9.48
CA LEU A 38 22.42 -24.15 -8.59
C LEU A 38 21.07 -24.61 -8.05
N CYS A 39 20.25 -25.28 -8.87
CA CYS A 39 18.92 -25.78 -8.47
C CYS A 39 18.99 -27.00 -7.55
N SER A 40 20.08 -27.78 -7.58
CA SER A 40 20.21 -29.03 -6.82
C SER A 40 20.39 -28.83 -5.30
N SER A 41 20.70 -27.62 -4.84
CA SER A 41 21.07 -27.34 -3.45
C SER A 41 19.92 -26.81 -2.58
N GLY A 42 18.66 -26.93 -3.05
CA GLY A 42 17.48 -26.41 -2.36
C GLY A 42 17.24 -24.91 -2.60
N SER A 43 16.49 -24.27 -1.70
CA SER A 43 16.10 -22.86 -1.86
C SER A 43 17.29 -21.89 -1.85
N ARG A 44 17.30 -20.97 -2.82
CA ARG A 44 18.27 -19.88 -2.93
C ARG A 44 17.77 -18.55 -2.38
N VAL A 45 16.64 -18.52 -1.66
CA VAL A 45 16.25 -17.34 -0.85
C VAL A 45 17.36 -17.07 0.18
N VAL A 46 17.65 -15.79 0.43
CA VAL A 46 18.69 -15.41 1.39
C VAL A 46 18.42 -16.01 2.77
N GLY A 47 19.45 -16.62 3.37
CA GLY A 47 19.35 -17.33 4.65
C GLY A 47 19.08 -18.84 4.53
N TYR A 48 18.59 -19.32 3.39
CA TYR A 48 18.36 -20.74 3.15
C TYR A 48 19.64 -21.46 2.68
N PRO A 49 19.74 -22.80 2.85
CA PRO A 49 20.96 -23.55 2.52
C PRO A 49 21.44 -23.41 1.07
N GLY A 50 20.51 -23.35 0.10
CA GLY A 50 20.84 -23.23 -1.32
C GLY A 50 21.50 -21.91 -1.68
N ASN A 51 21.18 -20.81 -0.99
CA ASN A 51 21.84 -19.53 -1.19
C ASN A 51 23.33 -19.61 -0.80
N LYS A 52 23.64 -20.21 0.36
CA LYS A 52 25.03 -20.43 0.80
C LYS A 52 25.77 -21.40 -0.12
N ALA A 53 25.09 -22.43 -0.62
CA ALA A 53 25.67 -23.38 -1.57
C ALA A 53 25.99 -22.73 -2.92
N ALA A 54 25.08 -21.90 -3.44
CA ALA A 54 25.29 -21.11 -4.65
C ALA A 54 26.51 -20.19 -4.52
N ALA A 55 26.63 -19.48 -3.40
CA ALA A 55 27.79 -18.63 -3.13
C ALA A 55 29.12 -19.40 -3.20
N ARG A 56 29.20 -20.56 -2.52
CA ARG A 56 30.40 -21.41 -2.56
C ARG A 56 30.70 -21.95 -3.96
N TYR A 57 29.67 -22.35 -4.70
CA TYR A 57 29.81 -22.83 -6.07
C TYR A 57 30.37 -21.73 -6.98
N ILE A 58 29.81 -20.52 -6.91
CA ILE A 58 30.24 -19.39 -7.74
C ILE A 58 31.66 -18.97 -7.42
N GLU A 59 32.03 -18.87 -6.14
CA GLU A 59 33.40 -18.54 -5.74
C GLU A 59 34.40 -19.59 -6.26
N LYS A 60 34.05 -20.88 -6.15
CA LYS A 60 34.85 -21.97 -6.72
C LYS A 60 34.97 -21.84 -8.24
N GLU A 61 33.90 -21.52 -8.94
CA GLU A 61 33.92 -21.33 -10.39
C GLU A 61 34.76 -20.12 -10.80
N PHE A 62 34.69 -18.99 -10.08
CA PHE A 62 35.55 -17.84 -10.34
C PHE A 62 37.04 -18.21 -10.23
N ARG A 63 37.41 -18.99 -9.20
CA ARG A 63 38.78 -19.50 -9.04
C ARG A 63 39.16 -20.49 -10.14
N SER A 64 38.27 -21.42 -10.50
CA SER A 64 38.52 -22.45 -11.53
C SER A 64 38.62 -21.87 -12.94
N ILE A 65 37.90 -20.78 -13.20
CA ILE A 65 37.99 -20.00 -14.44
C ILE A 65 39.38 -19.36 -14.57
N GLY A 66 40.02 -19.00 -13.45
CA GLY A 66 41.31 -18.30 -13.43
C GLY A 66 41.18 -16.78 -13.30
N LEU A 67 40.08 -16.30 -12.69
CA LEU A 67 39.94 -14.88 -12.37
C LEU A 67 40.96 -14.47 -11.28
N GLN A 68 41.41 -13.24 -11.35
CA GLN A 68 42.34 -12.64 -10.39
C GLN A 68 41.57 -12.06 -9.19
N ASN A 69 42.24 -11.91 -8.05
CA ASN A 69 41.70 -11.27 -6.84
C ASN A 69 40.32 -11.80 -6.42
N VAL A 70 40.09 -13.12 -6.52
CA VAL A 70 38.81 -13.72 -6.13
C VAL A 70 38.63 -13.69 -4.63
N HIS A 71 37.61 -12.97 -4.18
CA HIS A 71 37.25 -12.83 -2.77
C HIS A 71 35.73 -12.64 -2.63
N SER A 72 35.24 -12.75 -1.41
CA SER A 72 33.84 -12.47 -1.10
C SER A 72 33.73 -11.54 0.11
N GLU A 73 32.67 -10.75 0.13
CA GLU A 73 32.36 -9.84 1.24
C GLU A 73 31.00 -10.17 1.82
N GLU A 74 30.97 -10.40 3.13
CA GLU A 74 29.73 -10.73 3.84
C GLU A 74 28.97 -9.48 4.27
N PHE A 75 27.64 -9.61 4.33
CA PHE A 75 26.74 -8.60 4.86
C PHE A 75 25.49 -9.25 5.46
N GLN A 76 24.77 -8.47 6.27
CA GLN A 76 23.59 -8.93 7.00
C GLN A 76 22.32 -8.25 6.49
N LEU A 77 21.24 -9.03 6.42
CA LEU A 77 19.89 -8.52 6.18
C LEU A 77 18.88 -9.33 6.99
N VAL A 78 17.61 -8.92 6.97
CA VAL A 78 16.53 -9.61 7.67
C VAL A 78 15.67 -10.41 6.69
N ALA A 79 15.46 -11.69 6.96
CA ALA A 79 14.67 -12.58 6.11
C ALA A 79 13.77 -13.51 6.94
N PRO A 80 12.62 -13.96 6.40
CA PRO A 80 11.76 -14.94 7.05
C PRO A 80 12.27 -16.38 6.80
N ILE A 81 12.58 -17.09 7.88
CA ILE A 81 13.14 -18.46 7.84
C ILE A 81 12.07 -19.46 8.26
N ASP A 82 11.69 -20.34 7.34
CA ASP A 82 10.84 -21.49 7.58
C ASP A 82 11.61 -22.54 8.42
N LYS A 83 11.14 -22.79 9.64
CA LYS A 83 11.68 -23.80 10.56
C LYS A 83 10.94 -25.13 10.45
N GLY A 84 10.02 -25.25 9.49
CA GLY A 84 9.23 -26.43 9.22
C GLY A 84 7.76 -26.23 9.56
N ALA A 85 6.93 -26.89 8.77
CA ALA A 85 5.51 -27.06 9.04
C ALA A 85 5.10 -28.52 8.76
N GLU A 86 4.14 -29.01 9.53
CA GLU A 86 3.59 -30.35 9.37
C GLU A 86 2.10 -30.37 9.65
N ILE A 87 1.40 -31.26 8.95
CA ILE A 87 0.04 -31.64 9.26
C ILE A 87 0.00 -33.10 9.70
N PHE A 88 -0.50 -33.33 10.90
CA PHE A 88 -0.73 -34.65 11.47
C PHE A 88 -2.16 -35.08 11.21
N LEU A 89 -2.32 -36.30 10.68
CA LEU A 89 -3.58 -37.00 10.45
C LEU A 89 -3.73 -38.08 11.53
N PRO A 90 -4.43 -37.81 12.65
CA PRO A 90 -4.50 -38.75 13.77
C PRO A 90 -5.08 -40.11 13.38
N SER A 91 -6.11 -40.11 12.52
CA SER A 91 -6.78 -41.32 12.04
C SER A 91 -5.90 -42.21 11.16
N GLU A 92 -4.82 -41.69 10.59
CA GLU A 92 -3.88 -42.41 9.73
C GLU A 92 -2.53 -42.65 10.43
N GLY A 93 -2.31 -42.08 11.61
CA GLY A 93 -1.00 -42.06 12.27
C GLY A 93 0.11 -41.40 11.43
N LYS A 94 -0.26 -40.59 10.42
CA LYS A 94 0.67 -40.07 9.41
C LYS A 94 0.90 -38.57 9.57
N LYS A 95 2.14 -38.14 9.36
CA LYS A 95 2.53 -36.73 9.24
C LYS A 95 2.88 -36.42 7.79
N LEU A 96 2.40 -35.29 7.29
CA LEU A 96 2.74 -34.77 5.96
C LEU A 96 3.46 -33.43 6.12
N ALA A 97 4.49 -33.22 5.31
CA ALA A 97 5.23 -31.96 5.31
C ALA A 97 4.40 -30.84 4.67
N LEU A 98 4.45 -29.67 5.30
CA LEU A 98 3.92 -28.43 4.79
C LEU A 98 5.07 -27.42 4.69
N TYR A 99 4.88 -26.42 3.83
CA TYR A 99 5.83 -25.33 3.66
C TYR A 99 5.15 -24.01 3.94
N CYS A 100 5.76 -23.14 4.73
CA CYS A 100 5.19 -21.84 5.04
C CYS A 100 5.19 -20.94 3.80
N LEU A 101 4.11 -20.21 3.57
CA LEU A 101 4.11 -19.11 2.58
C LEU A 101 4.83 -17.87 3.13
N TRP A 102 5.15 -16.94 2.24
CA TRP A 102 5.69 -15.63 2.60
C TRP A 102 4.78 -14.93 3.63
N PRO A 103 5.35 -14.25 4.66
CA PRO A 103 4.59 -13.55 5.68
C PRO A 103 3.55 -12.56 5.13
N ASN A 104 2.45 -12.38 5.86
CA ASN A 104 1.57 -11.23 5.69
C ASN A 104 2.23 -10.03 6.33
N PHE A 105 2.87 -9.19 5.53
CA PHE A 105 3.72 -8.11 6.02
C PHE A 105 4.70 -8.63 7.08
N VAL A 106 4.59 -8.20 8.35
CA VAL A 106 5.43 -8.70 9.45
C VAL A 106 4.90 -10.00 10.10
N ARG A 107 3.62 -10.36 9.91
CA ARG A 107 2.99 -11.54 10.52
C ARG A 107 3.34 -12.82 9.76
N THR A 108 4.14 -13.67 10.40
CA THR A 108 4.55 -14.97 9.84
C THR A 108 3.42 -16.03 9.94
N PRO A 109 3.46 -17.11 9.14
CA PRO A 109 2.51 -18.23 9.27
C PRO A 109 2.66 -19.09 10.53
N THR A 110 3.50 -18.68 11.50
CA THR A 110 3.70 -19.41 12.76
C THR A 110 2.39 -19.62 13.49
N VAL A 111 2.20 -20.85 13.98
CA VAL A 111 1.08 -21.21 14.86
C VAL A 111 1.59 -21.46 16.28
N PRO A 112 0.73 -21.43 17.30
CA PRO A 112 1.13 -21.76 18.67
C PRO A 112 1.81 -23.14 18.79
N PRO A 113 2.73 -23.37 19.75
CA PRO A 113 3.48 -24.63 19.88
C PRO A 113 2.61 -25.90 20.04
N GLU A 114 1.43 -25.76 20.63
CA GLU A 114 0.41 -26.81 20.76
C GLU A 114 -0.18 -27.22 19.39
N GLY A 115 -0.06 -26.36 18.39
CA GLY A 115 -0.63 -26.51 17.05
C GLY A 115 -2.07 -26.01 16.97
N ILE A 116 -2.62 -26.03 15.75
CA ILE A 116 -4.02 -25.73 15.50
C ILE A 116 -4.75 -26.98 15.00
N SER A 117 -5.82 -27.34 15.70
CA SER A 117 -6.68 -28.47 15.33
C SER A 117 -7.96 -28.01 14.65
N GLY A 118 -8.41 -28.78 13.66
CA GLY A 118 -9.66 -28.56 12.93
C GLY A 118 -9.99 -29.74 12.01
N ASN A 119 -11.21 -29.75 11.47
CA ASN A 119 -11.56 -30.69 10.41
C ASN A 119 -11.09 -30.13 9.05
N LEU A 120 -10.50 -30.97 8.19
CA LEU A 120 -10.09 -30.58 6.86
C LEU A 120 -11.30 -30.43 5.93
N ILE A 121 -11.34 -29.36 5.13
CA ILE A 121 -12.34 -29.17 4.07
C ILE A 121 -11.68 -28.72 2.77
N TYR A 122 -12.11 -29.25 1.63
CA TYR A 122 -11.66 -28.79 0.32
C TYR A 122 -12.65 -27.80 -0.31
N VAL A 123 -12.17 -26.66 -0.81
CA VAL A 123 -13.03 -25.57 -1.32
C VAL A 123 -12.66 -25.08 -2.72
N LYS A 124 -11.97 -25.90 -3.53
CA LYS A 124 -11.56 -25.51 -4.90
C LYS A 124 -10.86 -24.14 -4.89
N GLN A 125 -11.32 -23.18 -5.70
CA GLN A 125 -10.80 -21.80 -5.76
C GLN A 125 -11.28 -20.88 -4.64
N GLY A 126 -12.11 -21.35 -3.70
CA GLY A 126 -12.62 -20.54 -2.59
C GLY A 126 -13.70 -19.53 -2.98
N ARG A 127 -14.50 -19.81 -4.02
CA ARG A 127 -15.68 -18.98 -4.31
C ARG A 127 -16.74 -19.22 -3.24
N TRP A 128 -17.65 -18.27 -3.04
CA TRP A 128 -18.71 -18.39 -2.03
C TRP A 128 -19.54 -19.68 -2.16
N SER A 129 -19.82 -20.13 -3.38
CA SER A 129 -20.50 -21.39 -3.65
C SER A 129 -19.69 -22.63 -3.26
N ASP A 130 -18.36 -22.57 -3.28
CA ASP A 130 -17.48 -23.70 -2.96
C ASP A 130 -17.49 -24.02 -1.45
N PHE A 131 -17.90 -23.06 -0.62
CA PHE A 131 -18.08 -23.27 0.82
C PHE A 131 -19.45 -23.89 1.16
N ASN A 132 -20.41 -23.91 0.24
CA ASN A 132 -21.78 -24.35 0.52
C ASN A 132 -21.82 -25.77 1.10
N GLY A 133 -22.63 -25.94 2.15
CA GLY A 133 -22.79 -27.21 2.87
C GLY A 133 -21.65 -27.56 3.83
N LYS A 134 -20.51 -26.86 3.81
CA LYS A 134 -19.33 -27.16 4.63
C LYS A 134 -19.35 -26.39 5.95
N GLN A 135 -18.79 -26.98 7.01
CA GLN A 135 -18.55 -26.27 8.27
C GLN A 135 -17.18 -25.60 8.20
N VAL A 136 -17.14 -24.30 7.88
CA VAL A 136 -15.88 -23.56 7.70
C VAL A 136 -15.28 -23.06 9.02
N GLU A 137 -16.13 -22.68 9.96
CA GLU A 137 -15.70 -22.20 11.27
C GLU A 137 -14.90 -23.30 12.00
N ASN A 138 -13.72 -22.94 12.49
CA ASN A 138 -12.75 -23.84 13.14
C ASN A 138 -12.16 -24.95 12.26
N SER A 139 -12.31 -24.87 10.94
CA SER A 139 -11.75 -25.83 9.98
C SER A 139 -10.32 -25.48 9.54
N ILE A 140 -9.65 -26.44 8.91
CA ILE A 140 -8.45 -26.21 8.09
C ILE A 140 -8.87 -26.37 6.63
N VAL A 141 -8.55 -25.38 5.81
CA VAL A 141 -9.04 -25.31 4.43
C VAL A 141 -7.97 -25.76 3.45
N LEU A 142 -8.31 -26.69 2.58
CA LEU A 142 -7.57 -27.06 1.39
C LEU A 142 -8.14 -26.28 0.19
N MET A 143 -7.29 -25.57 -0.54
CA MET A 143 -7.70 -24.63 -1.59
C MET A 143 -6.75 -24.71 -2.79
N ASP A 144 -7.25 -24.57 -4.01
CA ASP A 144 -6.42 -24.48 -5.20
C ASP A 144 -5.55 -23.22 -5.16
N PHE A 145 -4.32 -23.30 -5.67
CA PHE A 145 -3.44 -22.14 -5.71
C PHE A 145 -4.00 -21.00 -6.57
N GLU A 146 -4.73 -21.26 -7.65
CA GLU A 146 -5.37 -20.25 -8.52
C GLU A 146 -6.72 -19.76 -7.94
N SER A 147 -6.64 -19.28 -6.71
CA SER A 147 -7.77 -18.78 -5.92
C SER A 147 -7.79 -17.26 -5.78
N GLY A 148 -6.87 -16.53 -6.40
CA GLY A 148 -6.72 -15.08 -6.19
C GLY A 148 -6.55 -14.75 -4.70
N THR A 149 -7.39 -13.86 -4.18
CA THR A 149 -7.42 -13.48 -2.75
C THR A 149 -8.51 -14.20 -1.94
N ASN A 150 -9.16 -15.23 -2.48
CA ASN A 150 -10.29 -15.92 -1.83
C ASN A 150 -9.95 -16.64 -0.52
N PHE A 151 -8.68 -16.81 -0.17
CA PHE A 151 -8.28 -17.25 1.17
C PHE A 151 -8.76 -16.30 2.27
N LEU A 152 -8.99 -15.01 1.94
CA LEU A 152 -9.66 -14.04 2.81
C LEU A 152 -11.10 -14.46 3.12
N ASN A 153 -11.83 -15.03 2.16
CA ASN A 153 -13.20 -15.54 2.39
C ASN A 153 -13.17 -16.71 3.38
N ALA A 154 -12.19 -17.61 3.23
CA ALA A 154 -12.00 -18.74 4.15
C ALA A 154 -11.77 -18.23 5.59
N ARG A 155 -10.87 -17.26 5.76
CA ARG A 155 -10.61 -16.64 7.06
C ARG A 155 -11.84 -15.91 7.61
N LEU A 156 -12.54 -15.11 6.80
CA LEU A 156 -13.76 -14.38 7.17
C LEU A 156 -14.85 -15.33 7.72
N LEU A 157 -14.98 -16.52 7.13
CA LEU A 157 -15.93 -17.55 7.54
C LEU A 157 -15.46 -18.38 8.76
N GLY A 158 -14.23 -18.18 9.23
CA GLY A 158 -13.69 -18.76 10.45
C GLY A 158 -12.73 -19.93 10.29
N ALA A 159 -12.15 -20.14 9.09
CA ALA A 159 -11.05 -21.08 8.93
C ALA A 159 -9.84 -20.64 9.77
N LYS A 160 -9.14 -21.61 10.37
CA LYS A 160 -7.94 -21.39 11.19
C LYS A 160 -6.65 -21.32 10.37
N ALA A 161 -6.63 -22.01 9.23
CA ALA A 161 -5.50 -22.02 8.29
C ALA A 161 -5.94 -22.40 6.88
N VAL A 162 -5.10 -22.07 5.90
CA VAL A 162 -5.28 -22.43 4.49
C VAL A 162 -4.07 -23.19 3.99
N ILE A 163 -4.28 -24.31 3.33
CA ILE A 163 -3.28 -25.14 2.66
C ILE A 163 -3.57 -25.07 1.17
N PHE A 164 -2.60 -24.59 0.39
CA PHE A 164 -2.72 -24.46 -1.04
C PHE A 164 -2.25 -25.72 -1.77
N LEU A 165 -3.09 -26.20 -2.67
CA LEU A 165 -2.79 -27.28 -3.60
C LEU A 165 -2.11 -26.72 -4.86
N PRO A 166 -0.97 -27.28 -5.28
CA PRO A 166 -0.38 -26.96 -6.58
C PRO A 166 -1.35 -27.32 -7.70
N THR A 167 -1.43 -26.47 -8.72
CA THR A 167 -2.04 -26.87 -10.00
C THR A 167 -1.03 -26.78 -11.13
N LYS A 168 -1.45 -27.14 -12.34
CA LYS A 168 -0.56 -27.26 -13.50
C LYS A 168 -0.03 -25.92 -14.02
N ASN A 169 -0.77 -24.82 -13.85
CA ASN A 169 -0.51 -23.55 -14.52
C ASN A 169 -0.43 -22.40 -13.51
N ILE A 170 0.60 -22.42 -12.66
CA ILE A 170 0.81 -21.37 -11.66
C ILE A 170 1.46 -20.16 -12.31
N LEU A 171 0.90 -18.98 -12.03
CA LEU A 171 1.43 -17.71 -12.53
C LEU A 171 1.98 -16.88 -11.37
N ARG A 172 3.05 -16.11 -11.63
CA ARG A 172 3.61 -15.11 -10.70
C ARG A 172 2.53 -14.21 -10.11
N ALA A 173 1.61 -13.74 -10.95
CA ALA A 173 0.52 -12.87 -10.50
C ALA A 173 -0.41 -13.53 -9.47
N GLU A 174 -0.54 -14.86 -9.46
CA GLU A 174 -1.23 -15.59 -8.38
C GLU A 174 -0.38 -15.66 -7.12
N ALA A 175 0.91 -15.94 -7.24
CA ALA A 175 1.84 -15.95 -6.10
C ALA A 175 1.88 -14.60 -5.37
N GLU A 176 1.96 -13.50 -6.12
CA GLU A 176 1.94 -12.13 -5.59
C GLU A 176 0.64 -11.79 -4.84
N ARG A 177 -0.47 -12.53 -5.09
CA ARG A 177 -1.74 -12.39 -4.36
C ARG A 177 -1.79 -13.23 -3.07
N LYS A 178 -0.89 -14.20 -2.85
CA LYS A 178 -0.94 -15.09 -1.68
C LYS A 178 -0.32 -14.53 -0.41
N PHE A 179 0.19 -13.30 -0.45
CA PHE A 179 0.63 -12.55 0.73
C PHE A 179 0.11 -11.10 0.66
N LEU A 180 -0.07 -10.50 1.84
CA LEU A 180 -0.68 -9.19 2.02
C LEU A 180 0.36 -8.16 2.47
N ARG A 181 0.08 -6.89 2.20
CA ARG A 181 0.80 -5.73 2.73
C ARG A 181 0.43 -5.39 4.18
N LEU A 182 -0.58 -6.08 4.69
CA LEU A 182 -1.18 -5.90 6.01
C LEU A 182 -0.87 -7.12 6.88
N PRO A 183 -0.68 -6.94 8.20
CA PRO A 183 -0.23 -7.99 9.12
C PRO A 183 -1.34 -8.96 9.55
N VAL A 184 -2.26 -9.30 8.65
CA VAL A 184 -3.43 -10.13 8.95
C VAL A 184 -3.01 -11.55 9.32
N ASN A 185 -3.55 -12.08 10.43
CA ASN A 185 -3.23 -13.40 10.93
C ASN A 185 -4.00 -14.50 10.18
N ILE A 186 -3.40 -14.99 9.11
CA ILE A 186 -3.87 -16.13 8.32
C ILE A 186 -2.70 -17.09 8.10
N PRO A 187 -2.55 -18.14 8.93
CA PRO A 187 -1.59 -19.20 8.68
C PRO A 187 -1.85 -19.85 7.31
N ARG A 188 -0.84 -19.83 6.44
CA ARG A 188 -0.94 -20.31 5.05
C ARG A 188 0.23 -21.19 4.71
N PHE A 189 -0.10 -22.29 4.04
CA PHE A 189 0.87 -23.34 3.76
C PHE A 189 0.74 -23.84 2.34
N TRP A 190 1.83 -24.39 1.83
CA TRP A 190 1.92 -25.12 0.58
C TRP A 190 2.12 -26.60 0.88
N ILE A 191 1.53 -27.48 0.06
CA ILE A 191 1.70 -28.93 0.17
C ILE A 191 2.22 -29.50 -1.16
N SER A 192 2.95 -30.61 -1.10
CA SER A 192 3.39 -31.32 -2.31
C SER A 192 2.19 -31.82 -3.12
N PRO A 193 2.30 -31.95 -4.47
CA PRO A 193 1.22 -32.52 -5.28
C PRO A 193 0.78 -33.91 -4.80
N GLN A 194 1.74 -34.75 -4.39
CA GLN A 194 1.49 -36.12 -3.95
C GLN A 194 0.73 -36.17 -2.62
N ASP A 195 1.15 -35.38 -1.65
CA ASP A 195 0.48 -35.31 -0.35
C ASP A 195 -0.87 -34.58 -0.43
N GLY A 196 -0.99 -33.60 -1.34
CA GLY A 196 -2.25 -32.94 -1.67
C GLY A 196 -3.30 -33.92 -2.21
N GLU A 197 -2.92 -34.78 -3.14
CA GLU A 197 -3.81 -35.82 -3.70
C GLU A 197 -4.25 -36.84 -2.65
N LEU A 198 -3.35 -37.19 -1.72
CA LEU A 198 -3.69 -38.03 -0.58
C LEU A 198 -4.78 -37.38 0.29
N LEU A 199 -4.65 -36.09 0.60
CA LEU A 199 -5.68 -35.36 1.38
C LEU A 199 -7.02 -35.29 0.64
N LEU A 200 -7.00 -35.07 -0.68
CA LEU A 200 -8.21 -35.08 -1.51
C LEU A 200 -8.89 -36.46 -1.49
N THR A 201 -8.10 -37.53 -1.63
CA THR A 201 -8.60 -38.91 -1.57
C THR A 201 -9.25 -39.22 -0.21
N LEU A 202 -8.64 -38.76 0.89
CA LEU A 202 -9.21 -38.93 2.24
C LEU A 202 -10.54 -38.19 2.39
N LEU A 203 -10.66 -36.98 1.85
CA LEU A 203 -11.90 -36.19 1.87
C LEU A 203 -13.03 -36.79 1.03
N GLN A 204 -12.71 -37.60 0.01
CA GLN A 204 -13.71 -38.34 -0.76
C GLN A 204 -14.20 -39.59 -0.01
N LYS A 205 -13.30 -40.27 0.70
CA LYS A 205 -13.59 -41.54 1.40
C LYS A 205 -14.25 -41.34 2.76
N ARG A 206 -13.99 -40.23 3.45
CA ARG A 206 -14.42 -39.98 4.83
C ARG A 206 -15.33 -38.75 4.93
N LYS A 207 -16.34 -38.81 5.80
CA LYS A 207 -17.20 -37.66 6.12
C LYS A 207 -16.46 -36.57 6.92
N SER A 208 -15.45 -36.96 7.70
CA SER A 208 -14.64 -36.06 8.54
C SER A 208 -13.19 -36.54 8.55
N VAL A 209 -12.27 -35.58 8.45
CA VAL A 209 -10.82 -35.75 8.44
C VAL A 209 -10.23 -34.76 9.45
N PRO A 210 -10.18 -35.10 10.75
CA PRO A 210 -9.56 -34.25 11.76
C PRO A 210 -8.05 -34.19 11.53
N VAL A 211 -7.48 -33.00 11.74
CA VAL A 211 -6.06 -32.73 11.55
C VAL A 211 -5.54 -31.82 12.66
N ASN A 212 -4.25 -31.97 12.99
CA ASN A 212 -3.51 -31.01 13.81
C ASN A 212 -2.34 -30.46 12.98
N LEU A 213 -2.18 -29.15 12.95
CA LEU A 213 -1.14 -28.48 12.19
C LEU A 213 -0.16 -27.78 13.13
N LYS A 214 1.14 -27.98 12.88
CA LYS A 214 2.23 -27.25 13.53
C LYS A 214 3.08 -26.56 12.49
N ALA A 215 3.54 -25.35 12.77
CA ALA A 215 4.34 -24.56 11.85
C ALA A 215 5.10 -23.46 12.58
N LYS A 216 6.34 -23.22 12.15
CA LYS A 216 7.19 -22.18 12.71
C LYS A 216 7.97 -21.47 11.61
N MET A 217 7.86 -20.15 11.59
CA MET A 217 8.63 -19.25 10.75
C MET A 217 8.98 -17.98 11.52
N ASP A 218 10.27 -17.60 11.49
CA ASP A 218 10.79 -16.46 12.24
C ASP A 218 11.50 -15.47 11.33
N TRP A 219 11.43 -14.19 11.68
CA TRP A 219 12.26 -13.17 11.07
C TRP A 219 13.64 -13.20 11.72
N GLU A 220 14.69 -13.43 10.94
CA GLU A 220 16.05 -13.59 11.44
C GLU A 220 17.03 -12.66 10.72
N LYS A 221 18.05 -12.19 11.45
CA LYS A 221 19.23 -11.58 10.83
C LYS A 221 20.06 -12.70 10.19
N VAL A 222 20.19 -12.66 8.88
CA VAL A 222 20.89 -13.67 8.08
C VAL A 222 22.09 -13.05 7.40
N VAL A 223 23.15 -13.85 7.26
CA VAL A 223 24.39 -13.46 6.56
C VAL A 223 24.39 -14.05 5.16
N THR A 224 24.72 -13.22 4.18
CA THR A 224 25.03 -13.62 2.81
C THR A 224 26.26 -12.84 2.31
N ARG A 225 26.65 -13.00 1.05
CA ARG A 225 27.87 -12.41 0.50
C ARG A 225 27.80 -12.01 -0.96
N ASN A 226 28.54 -10.97 -1.31
CA ASN A 226 28.88 -10.66 -2.69
C ASN A 226 30.23 -11.30 -3.04
N ILE A 227 30.38 -11.79 -4.27
CA ILE A 227 31.59 -12.49 -4.72
C ILE A 227 32.18 -11.73 -5.90
N PHE A 228 33.48 -11.48 -5.87
CA PHE A 228 34.18 -10.66 -6.85
C PHE A 228 35.28 -11.47 -7.52
N GLY A 229 35.53 -11.20 -8.80
CA GLY A 229 36.66 -11.72 -9.55
C GLY A 229 37.06 -10.76 -10.66
N PHE A 230 38.35 -10.65 -10.95
CA PHE A 230 38.90 -9.62 -11.82
C PHE A 230 39.61 -10.19 -13.03
N ILE A 231 39.59 -9.43 -14.12
CA ILE A 231 40.50 -9.56 -15.25
C ILE A 231 41.12 -8.17 -15.46
N GLU A 232 42.42 -8.04 -15.20
CA GLU A 232 43.13 -6.78 -15.36
C GLU A 232 43.22 -6.38 -16.85
N GLY A 233 43.01 -5.09 -17.11
CA GLY A 233 43.17 -4.52 -18.43
C GLY A 233 44.64 -4.43 -18.85
N ASN A 234 44.93 -4.67 -20.13
CA ASN A 234 46.30 -4.64 -20.65
C ASN A 234 46.77 -3.25 -21.11
N ASP A 235 45.89 -2.25 -21.14
CA ASP A 235 46.21 -0.90 -21.62
C ASP A 235 46.40 0.05 -20.42
N PRO A 236 47.62 0.60 -20.19
CA PRO A 236 47.89 1.50 -19.08
C PRO A 236 46.98 2.73 -19.02
N LYS A 237 46.40 3.16 -20.15
CA LYS A 237 45.49 4.32 -20.20
C LYS A 237 44.06 3.97 -19.78
N TYR A 238 43.62 2.74 -20.01
CA TYR A 238 42.23 2.34 -19.82
C TYR A 238 42.03 1.31 -18.70
N LYS A 239 43.09 0.68 -18.19
CA LYS A 239 42.98 -0.38 -17.18
C LYS A 239 42.29 0.06 -15.88
N ASP A 240 42.40 1.33 -15.49
CA ASP A 240 41.73 1.88 -14.31
C ASP A 240 40.25 2.24 -14.56
N GLN A 241 39.77 2.18 -15.80
CA GLN A 241 38.35 2.34 -16.16
C GLN A 241 37.61 1.01 -15.99
N ILE A 242 37.40 0.59 -14.74
CA ILE A 242 36.80 -0.72 -14.43
C ILE A 242 35.36 -0.78 -14.96
N ILE A 243 35.03 -1.83 -15.73
CA ILE A 243 33.64 -2.18 -16.03
C ILE A 243 33.22 -3.31 -15.08
N ILE A 244 32.21 -3.04 -14.27
CA ILE A 244 31.60 -4.05 -13.40
C ILE A 244 30.51 -4.76 -14.18
N VAL A 245 30.58 -6.08 -14.27
CA VAL A 245 29.51 -6.93 -14.81
C VAL A 245 28.94 -7.70 -13.64
N GLU A 246 27.67 -7.45 -13.34
CA GLU A 246 26.99 -7.99 -12.16
C GLU A 246 25.83 -8.90 -12.56
N ALA A 247 25.61 -9.95 -11.79
CA ALA A 247 24.39 -10.74 -11.82
C ALA A 247 24.11 -11.31 -10.43
N TYR A 248 22.83 -11.39 -10.06
CA TYR A 248 22.43 -11.95 -8.79
C TYR A 248 22.32 -13.48 -8.84
N TYR A 249 22.55 -14.13 -7.69
CA TYR A 249 22.49 -15.59 -7.56
C TYR A 249 21.48 -16.09 -6.53
N ASP A 250 20.81 -15.21 -5.79
CA ASP A 250 19.63 -15.58 -5.00
C ASP A 250 18.41 -15.83 -5.90
N ALA A 251 17.38 -16.43 -5.32
CA ALA A 251 16.10 -16.63 -5.97
C ALA A 251 14.96 -16.33 -4.98
N MET A 252 13.76 -16.14 -5.51
CA MET A 252 12.56 -15.88 -4.72
C MET A 252 11.41 -16.79 -5.10
N SER A 253 10.62 -17.14 -4.09
CA SER A 253 9.34 -17.84 -4.19
C SER A 253 8.43 -17.36 -3.07
N VAL A 254 7.12 -17.32 -3.33
CA VAL A 254 6.12 -17.12 -2.28
C VAL A 254 6.10 -18.28 -1.27
N VAL A 255 6.74 -19.40 -1.59
CA VAL A 255 7.05 -20.47 -0.63
C VAL A 255 8.57 -20.47 -0.42
N PRO A 256 9.11 -19.73 0.56
CA PRO A 256 10.55 -19.48 0.70
C PRO A 256 11.42 -20.74 0.73
N ALA A 257 10.91 -21.84 1.30
CA ALA A 257 11.62 -23.11 1.35
C ALA A 257 11.75 -23.81 -0.02
N LEU A 258 10.97 -23.41 -1.02
CA LEU A 258 10.90 -23.99 -2.38
C LEU A 258 11.20 -22.93 -3.46
N ALA A 259 12.33 -22.22 -3.31
CA ALA A 259 12.80 -21.22 -4.28
C ALA A 259 14.09 -21.68 -4.98
N THR A 260 14.01 -22.70 -5.84
CA THR A 260 15.15 -23.14 -6.67
C THR A 260 15.54 -22.04 -7.67
N GLY A 261 14.54 -21.46 -8.33
CA GLY A 261 14.69 -20.31 -9.23
C GLY A 261 15.48 -20.62 -10.49
N ALA A 262 15.10 -21.62 -11.29
CA ALA A 262 15.91 -22.05 -12.44
C ALA A 262 16.06 -20.95 -13.50
N ASP A 263 14.97 -20.29 -13.87
CA ASP A 263 14.99 -19.18 -14.82
C ASP A 263 15.63 -17.92 -14.22
N GLN A 264 15.41 -17.68 -12.91
CA GLN A 264 16.11 -16.62 -12.14
C GLN A 264 17.64 -16.83 -12.10
N ALA A 265 18.15 -18.04 -12.37
CA ALA A 265 19.59 -18.29 -12.48
C ALA A 265 20.20 -17.86 -13.83
N SER A 266 19.39 -17.40 -14.79
CA SER A 266 19.83 -17.09 -16.15
C SER A 266 20.96 -16.06 -16.19
N GLY A 267 20.84 -14.98 -15.42
CA GLY A 267 21.86 -13.91 -15.33
C GLY A 267 23.21 -14.43 -14.82
N ILE A 268 23.21 -15.13 -13.68
CA ILE A 268 24.46 -15.66 -13.10
C ILE A 268 25.09 -16.76 -13.96
N ALA A 269 24.28 -17.59 -14.64
CA ALA A 269 24.79 -18.60 -15.56
C ALA A 269 25.47 -17.95 -16.79
N ALA A 270 24.87 -16.88 -17.33
CA ALA A 270 25.47 -16.11 -18.40
C ALA A 270 26.77 -15.40 -17.92
N LEU A 271 26.76 -14.82 -16.72
CA LEU A 271 27.93 -14.16 -16.14
C LEU A 271 29.13 -15.11 -15.99
N LEU A 272 28.90 -16.31 -15.47
CA LEU A 272 29.95 -17.33 -15.33
C LEU A 272 30.53 -17.78 -16.68
N GLU A 273 29.67 -17.94 -17.69
CA GLU A 273 30.10 -18.32 -19.02
C GLU A 273 30.88 -17.19 -19.72
N ILE A 274 30.44 -15.94 -19.58
CA ILE A 274 31.15 -14.76 -20.07
C ILE A 274 32.51 -14.63 -19.39
N ALA A 275 32.59 -14.77 -18.06
CA ALA A 275 33.84 -14.73 -17.32
C ALA A 275 34.84 -15.78 -17.82
N ARG A 276 34.36 -16.98 -18.14
CA ARG A 276 35.16 -18.06 -18.72
C ARG A 276 35.68 -17.71 -20.11
N THR A 277 34.84 -17.13 -20.96
CA THR A 277 35.24 -16.65 -22.28
C THR A 277 36.31 -15.56 -22.16
N PHE A 278 36.11 -14.58 -21.27
CA PHE A 278 37.06 -13.49 -21.09
C PHE A 278 38.42 -13.98 -20.59
N SER A 279 38.45 -14.83 -19.56
CA SER A 279 39.69 -15.33 -18.97
C SER A 279 40.56 -16.09 -19.99
N LYS A 280 39.95 -16.76 -20.98
CA LYS A 280 40.66 -17.62 -21.94
C LYS A 280 40.92 -16.99 -23.31
N ARG A 281 40.09 -16.03 -23.73
CA ARG A 281 40.02 -15.60 -25.14
C ARG A 281 40.03 -14.09 -25.34
N VAL A 282 39.90 -13.28 -24.29
CA VAL A 282 39.80 -11.82 -24.41
C VAL A 282 40.95 -11.16 -23.65
N HIS A 283 41.61 -10.21 -24.29
CA HIS A 283 42.61 -9.34 -23.67
C HIS A 283 42.05 -7.91 -23.59
N PRO A 284 41.25 -7.59 -22.57
CA PRO A 284 40.55 -6.33 -22.52
C PRO A 284 41.50 -5.16 -22.22
N ARG A 285 41.26 -4.00 -22.83
CA ARG A 285 42.00 -2.76 -22.50
C ARG A 285 41.59 -2.20 -21.14
N ARG A 286 40.30 -2.29 -20.82
CA ARG A 286 39.73 -1.94 -19.51
C ARG A 286 39.71 -3.15 -18.59
N SER A 287 39.95 -2.95 -17.29
CA SER A 287 39.75 -4.03 -16.32
C SER A 287 38.26 -4.38 -16.21
N ILE A 288 37.96 -5.67 -16.11
CA ILE A 288 36.61 -6.17 -15.90
C ILE A 288 36.53 -6.77 -14.49
N MET A 289 35.54 -6.32 -13.72
CA MET A 289 35.19 -6.91 -12.43
C MET A 289 33.88 -7.68 -12.58
N PHE A 290 33.94 -9.00 -12.44
CA PHE A 290 32.76 -9.84 -12.34
C PHE A 290 32.28 -9.85 -10.89
N MET A 291 31.02 -9.50 -10.69
CA MET A 291 30.37 -9.47 -9.38
C MET A 291 29.16 -10.41 -9.39
N ALA A 292 29.14 -11.37 -8.48
CA ALA A 292 27.95 -12.17 -8.22
C ALA A 292 27.31 -11.70 -6.90
N ALA A 293 26.13 -11.10 -6.99
CA ALA A 293 25.44 -10.49 -5.84
C ALA A 293 24.39 -11.42 -5.22
N SER A 294 24.12 -11.26 -3.93
CA SER A 294 22.97 -11.89 -3.27
C SER A 294 21.99 -10.84 -2.79
N GLY A 295 20.73 -11.22 -2.57
CA GLY A 295 19.73 -10.35 -1.96
C GLY A 295 19.10 -9.37 -2.94
N HIS A 296 19.16 -9.65 -4.25
CA HIS A 296 18.39 -8.93 -5.26
C HIS A 296 16.90 -8.88 -4.88
N PHE A 297 16.34 -10.02 -4.50
CA PHE A 297 14.92 -10.12 -4.16
C PHE A 297 14.55 -9.55 -2.79
N MET A 298 15.54 -9.13 -2.00
CA MET A 298 15.39 -8.52 -0.68
C MET A 298 15.69 -7.02 -0.77
N ALA A 299 14.88 -6.28 -1.55
CA ALA A 299 15.06 -4.85 -1.79
C ALA A 299 16.45 -4.47 -2.34
N LEU A 300 17.02 -5.31 -3.24
CA LEU A 300 18.31 -5.09 -3.91
C LEU A 300 19.51 -4.98 -2.93
N ALA A 301 19.43 -5.67 -1.79
CA ALA A 301 20.36 -5.52 -0.66
C ALA A 301 21.83 -5.80 -0.99
N GLY A 302 22.13 -6.70 -1.93
CA GLY A 302 23.52 -7.01 -2.30
C GLY A 302 24.24 -5.85 -2.95
N VAL A 303 23.59 -5.23 -3.92
CA VAL A 303 24.19 -4.07 -4.61
C VAL A 303 24.10 -2.82 -3.75
N ASP A 304 23.10 -2.71 -2.86
CA ASP A 304 23.13 -1.70 -1.80
C ASP A 304 24.39 -1.82 -0.93
N ASP A 305 24.66 -3.01 -0.38
CA ASP A 305 25.84 -3.25 0.47
C ASP A 305 27.15 -2.92 -0.26
N PHE A 306 27.29 -3.35 -1.51
CA PHE A 306 28.45 -3.00 -2.35
C PHE A 306 28.61 -1.48 -2.49
N VAL A 307 27.53 -0.76 -2.80
CA VAL A 307 27.58 0.69 -2.98
C VAL A 307 27.93 1.38 -1.67
N GLN A 308 27.38 0.94 -0.52
CA GLN A 308 27.73 1.48 0.79
C GLN A 308 29.21 1.30 1.13
N LYS A 309 29.77 0.13 0.84
CA LYS A 309 31.16 -0.22 1.19
C LYS A 309 32.20 0.43 0.28
N HIS A 310 31.87 0.67 -0.99
CA HIS A 310 32.88 1.03 -1.99
C HIS A 310 32.62 2.29 -2.81
N ALA A 311 31.36 2.73 -2.99
CA ALA A 311 31.00 3.61 -4.11
C ALA A 311 30.16 4.85 -3.76
N ARG A 312 29.84 5.14 -2.50
CA ARG A 312 29.13 6.38 -2.13
C ARG A 312 29.91 7.65 -2.50
N LYS A 313 29.22 8.66 -3.05
CA LYS A 313 29.84 9.92 -3.50
C LYS A 313 29.75 11.02 -2.45
N LYS A 314 28.66 11.06 -1.68
CA LYS A 314 28.46 12.09 -0.65
C LYS A 314 29.51 11.99 0.45
N ARG A 315 30.03 13.15 0.88
CA ARG A 315 31.16 13.27 1.82
C ARG A 315 30.99 12.43 3.09
N ILE A 316 29.82 12.49 3.73
CA ILE A 316 29.54 11.78 5.00
C ILE A 316 29.68 10.25 4.88
N PHE A 317 29.29 9.69 3.73
CA PHE A 317 29.38 8.26 3.47
C PHE A 317 30.76 7.88 2.91
N ARG A 318 31.31 8.70 2.02
CA ARG A 318 32.65 8.51 1.45
C ARG A 318 33.74 8.43 2.52
N GLN A 319 33.61 9.17 3.61
CA GLN A 319 34.54 9.10 4.76
C GLN A 319 34.51 7.75 5.50
N ARG A 320 33.45 6.95 5.35
CA ARG A 320 33.30 5.62 5.99
C ARG A 320 33.82 4.49 5.10
N ILE A 321 34.03 4.76 3.80
CA ILE A 321 34.52 3.78 2.82
C ILE A 321 36.00 3.51 3.08
N LYS A 322 36.32 2.25 3.37
CA LYS A 322 37.71 1.78 3.60
C LYS A 322 38.39 1.34 2.31
N THR A 323 37.62 0.77 1.39
CA THR A 323 38.10 0.16 0.14
C THR A 323 37.36 0.78 -1.04
N PRO A 324 37.63 2.05 -1.41
CA PRO A 324 36.91 2.71 -2.49
C PRO A 324 37.16 2.03 -3.83
N ILE A 325 36.10 1.73 -4.57
CA ILE A 325 36.17 1.20 -5.93
C ILE A 325 35.58 2.27 -6.86
N ASN A 326 36.45 2.87 -7.67
CA ASN A 326 36.02 3.78 -8.74
C ASN A 326 35.89 2.98 -10.03
N PHE A 327 34.71 3.02 -10.66
CA PHE A 327 34.43 2.27 -11.87
C PHE A 327 33.83 3.17 -12.94
N HIS A 328 34.09 2.78 -14.18
CA HIS A 328 33.62 3.44 -15.39
C HIS A 328 32.14 3.19 -15.65
N LEU A 329 31.70 1.95 -15.47
CA LEU A 329 30.31 1.54 -15.68
C LEU A 329 30.00 0.27 -14.89
N PHE A 330 28.83 0.24 -14.26
CA PHE A 330 28.20 -0.95 -13.71
C PHE A 330 27.14 -1.46 -14.69
N LEU A 331 27.22 -2.75 -15.04
CA LEU A 331 26.31 -3.44 -15.95
C LEU A 331 25.65 -4.62 -15.23
N GLY A 332 24.41 -4.47 -14.78
CA GLY A 332 23.63 -5.55 -14.17
C GLY A 332 22.94 -6.42 -15.23
N LEU A 333 23.06 -7.74 -15.11
CA LEU A 333 22.46 -8.73 -16.01
C LEU A 333 21.19 -9.32 -15.39
N ASP A 334 20.02 -8.81 -15.81
CA ASP A 334 18.72 -9.28 -15.33
C ASP A 334 17.99 -10.05 -16.46
N LEU A 335 18.40 -11.31 -16.62
CA LEU A 335 18.03 -12.15 -17.76
C LEU A 335 16.93 -13.15 -17.39
N SER A 336 16.09 -13.47 -18.38
CA SER A 336 15.20 -14.63 -18.40
C SER A 336 15.41 -15.44 -19.68
N SER A 337 14.96 -16.69 -19.69
CA SER A 337 15.14 -17.59 -20.82
C SER A 337 14.00 -17.51 -21.85
N HIS A 338 12.86 -16.91 -21.53
CA HIS A 338 11.65 -16.99 -22.38
C HIS A 338 11.72 -16.14 -23.66
N ASN A 339 12.70 -15.25 -23.80
CA ASN A 339 12.99 -14.53 -25.03
C ASN A 339 14.51 -14.36 -25.22
N SER A 340 14.98 -14.10 -26.44
CA SER A 340 16.40 -13.85 -26.74
C SER A 340 16.77 -12.37 -26.92
N GLN A 341 15.78 -11.49 -27.05
CA GLN A 341 15.99 -10.06 -27.28
C GLN A 341 16.39 -9.34 -26.00
N LEU A 342 17.49 -8.56 -26.04
CA LEU A 342 17.96 -7.75 -24.92
C LEU A 342 17.62 -6.26 -25.07
N GLY A 343 17.55 -5.56 -23.94
CA GLY A 343 17.48 -4.10 -23.92
C GLY A 343 18.32 -3.50 -22.80
N THR A 344 18.72 -2.24 -22.97
CA THR A 344 19.51 -1.50 -21.97
C THR A 344 18.73 -0.40 -21.28
N PHE A 345 18.80 -0.32 -19.94
CA PHE A 345 18.00 0.58 -19.11
C PHE A 345 18.88 1.27 -18.08
N TYR A 346 18.63 2.57 -17.85
CA TYR A 346 19.28 3.34 -16.79
C TYR A 346 18.38 3.54 -15.56
N THR A 347 17.12 3.12 -15.65
CA THR A 347 16.13 3.23 -14.58
C THR A 347 15.13 2.09 -14.69
N GLY A 348 14.61 1.66 -13.54
CA GLY A 348 13.47 0.77 -13.42
C GLY A 348 12.36 1.45 -12.62
N ALA A 349 11.54 0.65 -11.95
CA ALA A 349 10.41 1.11 -11.15
C ALA A 349 10.72 1.16 -9.65
N PHE A 350 11.89 0.68 -9.20
CA PHE A 350 12.19 0.66 -7.78
C PHE A 350 12.22 2.09 -7.23
N TYR A 351 13.10 2.98 -7.70
CA TYR A 351 13.11 4.37 -7.21
C TYR A 351 12.09 5.29 -7.91
N ASN A 352 11.43 4.84 -8.99
CA ASN A 352 10.41 5.58 -9.74
C ASN A 352 9.14 4.72 -10.02
N PRO A 353 8.32 4.40 -9.00
CA PRO A 353 7.20 3.45 -9.12
C PRO A 353 6.02 3.97 -9.95
N THR A 354 5.86 5.29 -10.05
CA THR A 354 4.85 5.93 -10.91
C THR A 354 5.26 5.95 -12.37
N LEU A 355 6.52 5.60 -12.68
CA LEU A 355 7.15 5.79 -13.98
C LEU A 355 7.03 7.25 -14.49
N SER A 356 6.76 8.20 -13.58
CA SER A 356 6.41 9.57 -13.93
C SER A 356 7.62 10.33 -14.45
N LEU A 357 7.36 11.19 -15.45
CA LEU A 357 8.35 12.10 -16.02
C LEU A 357 8.67 13.20 -15.00
N ASN A 358 9.66 12.98 -14.13
CA ASN A 358 10.35 14.13 -13.55
C ASN A 358 11.36 14.62 -14.60
N ILE A 359 10.91 15.55 -15.43
CA ILE A 359 11.62 16.04 -16.63
C ILE A 359 13.05 16.45 -16.30
N SER A 360 13.33 16.95 -15.10
CA SER A 360 14.67 17.41 -14.73
C SER A 360 15.65 16.25 -14.51
N ASP A 361 15.41 15.36 -13.54
CA ASP A 361 16.32 14.27 -13.17
C ASP A 361 16.43 13.18 -14.26
N GLU A 362 15.31 12.81 -14.88
CA GLU A 362 15.31 11.83 -15.96
C GLU A 362 16.11 12.34 -17.17
N TYR A 363 16.04 13.64 -17.47
CA TYR A 363 16.80 14.24 -18.57
C TYR A 363 18.31 14.22 -18.35
N TYR A 364 18.79 14.45 -17.12
CA TYR A 364 20.22 14.36 -16.80
C TYR A 364 20.75 12.93 -16.95
N ARG A 365 20.06 11.94 -16.37
CA ARG A 365 20.43 10.53 -16.48
C ARG A 365 20.37 10.05 -17.93
N PHE A 366 19.29 10.36 -18.63
CA PHE A 366 19.14 10.07 -20.06
C PHE A 366 20.35 10.59 -20.86
N ARG A 367 20.70 11.88 -20.73
CA ARG A 367 21.84 12.47 -21.47
C ARG A 367 23.17 11.83 -21.12
N TYR A 368 23.35 11.43 -19.86
CA TYR A 368 24.57 10.73 -19.42
C TYR A 368 24.73 9.39 -20.14
N PHE A 369 23.64 8.62 -20.28
CA PHE A 369 23.69 7.24 -20.79
C PHE A 369 23.48 7.11 -22.31
N VAL A 370 22.94 8.11 -23.00
CA VAL A 370 22.74 8.09 -24.47
C VAL A 370 23.99 7.63 -25.25
N PRO A 371 25.22 8.10 -24.96
CA PRO A 371 26.42 7.64 -25.66
C PRO A 371 26.64 6.12 -25.55
N PHE A 372 26.44 5.54 -24.35
CA PHE A 372 26.56 4.09 -24.14
C PHE A 372 25.52 3.33 -24.97
N GLY A 373 24.24 3.73 -24.91
CA GLY A 373 23.17 3.09 -25.68
C GLY A 373 23.40 3.14 -27.19
N LYS A 374 23.90 4.27 -27.71
CA LYS A 374 24.29 4.40 -29.13
C LYS A 374 25.42 3.45 -29.52
N ARG A 375 26.47 3.34 -28.69
CA ARG A 375 27.59 2.42 -28.93
C ARG A 375 27.14 0.96 -28.90
N MET A 376 26.33 0.57 -27.91
CA MET A 376 25.76 -0.79 -27.85
C MET A 376 24.90 -1.13 -29.07
N ALA A 377 24.08 -0.19 -29.56
CA ALA A 377 23.30 -0.38 -30.78
C ALA A 377 24.19 -0.60 -32.02
N THR A 378 25.32 0.11 -32.12
CA THR A 378 26.31 -0.13 -33.17
C THR A 378 26.93 -1.53 -33.04
N TYR A 379 27.26 -1.98 -31.82
CA TYR A 379 27.78 -3.33 -31.60
C TYR A 379 26.75 -4.38 -32.01
N ALA A 380 25.48 -4.20 -31.67
CA ALA A 380 24.39 -5.10 -32.05
C ALA A 380 24.26 -5.26 -33.56
N LYS A 381 24.38 -4.16 -34.34
CA LYS A 381 24.38 -4.22 -35.81
C LYS A 381 25.54 -5.07 -36.34
N SER A 382 26.75 -4.86 -35.82
CA SER A 382 27.91 -5.66 -36.23
C SER A 382 27.80 -7.12 -35.80
N PHE A 383 27.27 -7.40 -34.61
CA PHE A 383 26.99 -8.76 -34.15
C PHE A 383 26.01 -9.47 -35.08
N SER A 384 24.91 -8.80 -35.43
CA SER A 384 23.85 -9.32 -36.29
C SER A 384 24.38 -9.77 -37.66
N GLN A 385 25.31 -9.00 -38.23
CA GLN A 385 26.01 -9.35 -39.47
C GLN A 385 26.93 -10.58 -39.31
N LEU A 386 27.63 -10.70 -38.18
CA LEU A 386 28.54 -11.82 -37.91
C LEU A 386 27.81 -13.11 -37.54
N ALA A 387 26.71 -13.01 -36.81
CA ALA A 387 25.90 -14.12 -36.32
C ALA A 387 24.75 -14.52 -37.26
N ASN A 388 24.53 -13.76 -38.34
CA ASN A 388 23.40 -13.93 -39.26
C ASN A 388 22.03 -13.88 -38.55
N GLU A 389 21.86 -12.91 -37.65
CA GLU A 389 20.63 -12.67 -36.90
C GLU A 389 20.05 -11.30 -37.28
N ASN A 390 18.74 -11.11 -37.11
CA ASN A 390 18.14 -9.79 -37.28
C ASN A 390 18.44 -8.92 -36.04
N VAL A 391 18.95 -7.71 -36.26
CA VAL A 391 19.31 -6.79 -35.17
C VAL A 391 18.14 -6.47 -34.24
N ASP A 392 16.93 -6.38 -34.80
CA ASP A 392 15.73 -6.12 -34.01
C ASP A 392 15.39 -7.30 -33.09
N ASP A 393 15.86 -8.52 -33.36
CA ASP A 393 15.63 -9.71 -32.50
C ASP A 393 16.73 -9.89 -31.43
N VAL A 394 17.83 -9.14 -31.55
CA VAL A 394 19.00 -9.23 -30.66
C VAL A 394 18.98 -8.15 -29.59
N PHE A 395 18.83 -6.87 -29.98
CA PHE A 395 19.03 -5.77 -29.06
C PHE A 395 18.21 -4.53 -29.40
N ILE A 396 17.60 -3.94 -28.37
CA ILE A 396 16.93 -2.65 -28.43
C ILE A 396 17.64 -1.65 -27.52
N ASN A 397 17.98 -0.48 -28.06
CA ASN A 397 18.44 0.65 -27.27
C ASN A 397 17.25 1.31 -26.56
N SER A 398 16.90 0.83 -25.38
CA SER A 398 15.84 1.40 -24.55
C SER A 398 16.28 2.68 -23.81
N ILE A 399 17.49 3.20 -24.00
CA ILE A 399 17.82 4.54 -23.46
C ILE A 399 17.17 5.60 -24.35
N SER A 400 17.22 5.44 -25.67
CA SER A 400 16.68 6.39 -26.66
C SER A 400 15.39 5.84 -27.29
N PRO A 401 14.29 6.62 -27.37
CA PRO A 401 13.07 6.15 -28.01
C PRO A 401 13.34 5.61 -29.42
N THR A 402 12.87 4.39 -29.69
CA THR A 402 13.09 3.69 -30.96
C THR A 402 11.74 3.41 -31.59
N LYS A 403 11.55 3.81 -32.86
CA LYS A 403 10.28 3.63 -33.60
C LYS A 403 9.05 4.20 -32.85
N GLY A 404 9.21 5.35 -32.18
CA GLY A 404 8.13 5.99 -31.42
C GLY A 404 7.77 5.29 -30.09
N ARG A 405 8.50 4.26 -29.68
CA ARG A 405 8.33 3.57 -28.40
C ARG A 405 9.37 4.06 -27.39
N SER A 406 8.91 4.44 -26.20
CA SER A 406 9.79 4.67 -25.06
C SER A 406 10.14 3.34 -24.38
N TRP A 407 11.13 3.37 -23.50
CA TRP A 407 11.61 2.22 -22.74
C TRP A 407 10.50 1.53 -21.94
N ARG A 408 9.51 2.30 -21.51
CA ARG A 408 8.37 1.84 -20.71
C ARG A 408 7.42 0.92 -21.50
N ASN A 409 7.38 1.03 -22.83
CA ASN A 409 6.54 0.17 -23.67
C ASN A 409 7.01 -1.29 -23.68
N TYR A 410 8.27 -1.55 -23.32
CA TYR A 410 8.85 -2.90 -23.32
C TYR A 410 8.58 -3.71 -22.05
N PHE A 411 7.94 -3.10 -21.04
CA PHE A 411 7.64 -3.76 -19.77
C PHE A 411 6.26 -4.43 -19.71
N SER A 412 5.45 -4.38 -20.78
CA SER A 412 4.15 -5.07 -20.87
C SER A 412 3.24 -4.90 -19.63
N GLY A 413 3.30 -3.73 -18.96
CA GLY A 413 2.53 -3.45 -17.73
C GLY A 413 3.09 -4.03 -16.43
N THR A 414 4.27 -4.67 -16.47
CA THR A 414 5.05 -5.16 -15.33
C THR A 414 6.01 -4.08 -14.83
N LEU A 415 6.30 -4.05 -13.52
CA LEU A 415 7.23 -3.08 -12.93
C LEU A 415 8.45 -3.81 -12.37
N PHE A 416 9.60 -3.60 -12.99
CA PHE A 416 10.86 -4.24 -12.65
C PHE A 416 11.68 -3.38 -11.69
N ALA A 417 12.43 -4.03 -10.82
CA ALA A 417 13.48 -3.41 -10.01
C ALA A 417 14.84 -3.90 -10.52
N PHE A 418 15.79 -3.00 -10.77
CA PHE A 418 17.12 -3.37 -11.24
C PHE A 418 18.19 -2.97 -10.23
N ASP A 419 19.19 -3.83 -10.03
CA ASP A 419 20.34 -3.52 -9.16
C ASP A 419 21.09 -2.25 -9.59
N ALA A 420 21.15 -2.00 -10.91
CA ALA A 420 21.73 -0.79 -11.48
C ALA A 420 21.00 0.51 -11.05
N GLU A 421 19.75 0.43 -10.58
CA GLU A 421 19.02 1.59 -10.06
C GLU A 421 19.66 2.13 -8.79
N ILE A 422 20.11 1.26 -7.86
CA ILE A 422 20.81 1.67 -6.63
C ILE A 422 22.11 2.38 -6.97
N VAL A 423 22.87 1.82 -7.91
CA VAL A 423 24.15 2.36 -8.35
C VAL A 423 23.96 3.79 -8.88
N THR A 424 22.98 3.97 -9.77
CA THR A 424 22.63 5.28 -10.34
C THR A 424 22.07 6.23 -9.29
N HIS A 425 21.22 5.74 -8.38
CA HIS A 425 20.65 6.53 -7.29
C HIS A 425 21.71 7.04 -6.31
N CYS A 426 22.83 6.33 -6.17
CA CYS A 426 23.98 6.77 -5.37
C CYS A 426 25.04 7.53 -6.16
N GLY A 427 24.71 8.05 -7.34
CA GLY A 427 25.58 8.93 -8.13
C GLY A 427 26.68 8.21 -8.91
N ASN A 428 26.52 6.92 -9.21
CA ASN A 428 27.47 6.14 -10.01
C ASN A 428 26.86 5.69 -11.35
N PRO A 429 27.68 5.47 -12.39
CA PRO A 429 27.16 5.01 -13.68
C PRO A 429 26.66 3.56 -13.62
N GLY A 430 25.33 3.36 -13.62
CA GLY A 430 24.70 2.02 -13.66
C GLY A 430 23.76 1.84 -14.85
N LEU A 431 23.89 0.72 -15.55
CA LEU A 431 22.95 0.26 -16.58
C LEU A 431 22.54 -1.19 -16.30
N ALA A 432 21.30 -1.52 -16.62
CA ALA A 432 20.80 -2.90 -16.65
C ALA A 432 20.70 -3.39 -18.10
N LEU A 433 21.08 -4.64 -18.34
CA LEU A 433 20.81 -5.40 -19.55
C LEU A 433 19.75 -6.44 -19.21
N ILE A 434 18.60 -6.35 -19.86
CA ILE A 434 17.42 -7.14 -19.52
C ILE A 434 16.90 -7.91 -20.72
N THR A 435 16.29 -9.05 -20.48
CA THR A 435 15.46 -9.74 -21.48
C THR A 435 14.15 -8.98 -21.69
N LEU A 436 13.80 -8.68 -22.94
CA LEU A 436 12.60 -7.90 -23.30
C LEU A 436 11.40 -8.77 -23.62
N ASN A 437 10.21 -8.16 -23.55
CA ASN A 437 8.92 -8.77 -23.91
C ASN A 437 8.62 -10.08 -23.15
N ASP A 438 9.15 -10.21 -21.95
CA ASP A 438 8.84 -11.30 -21.03
C ASP A 438 8.25 -10.74 -19.73
N VAL A 439 7.14 -11.33 -19.30
CA VAL A 439 6.45 -10.98 -18.06
C VAL A 439 6.89 -11.87 -16.88
N ARG A 440 7.83 -12.79 -17.10
CA ARG A 440 8.46 -13.66 -16.09
C ARG A 440 7.41 -14.44 -15.30
N THR A 441 6.62 -15.25 -16.01
CA THR A 441 5.41 -15.89 -15.48
C THR A 441 5.66 -16.89 -14.37
N ALA A 442 6.82 -17.57 -14.36
CA ALA A 442 7.15 -18.58 -13.36
C ALA A 442 7.90 -18.01 -12.13
N TRP A 443 8.40 -16.78 -12.20
CA TRP A 443 9.16 -16.18 -11.09
C TRP A 443 8.30 -16.00 -9.85
N ASP A 444 8.93 -16.04 -8.68
CA ASP A 444 8.25 -15.99 -7.36
C ASP A 444 7.31 -17.18 -7.09
N THR A 445 7.48 -18.29 -7.81
CA THR A 445 6.67 -19.50 -7.63
C THR A 445 7.55 -20.74 -7.37
N PRO A 446 6.98 -21.79 -6.74
CA PRO A 446 7.67 -23.09 -6.61
C PRO A 446 7.91 -23.83 -7.92
N ILE A 447 7.32 -23.38 -9.04
CA ILE A 447 7.45 -24.02 -10.36
C ILE A 447 8.53 -23.37 -11.23
N ASP A 448 9.36 -22.49 -10.68
CA ASP A 448 10.57 -22.01 -11.35
C ASP A 448 11.67 -23.09 -11.31
N VAL A 449 11.46 -24.11 -12.14
CA VAL A 449 12.25 -25.34 -12.25
C VAL A 449 12.90 -25.47 -13.63
N ILE A 450 13.88 -26.36 -13.75
CA ILE A 450 14.75 -26.46 -14.92
C ILE A 450 13.99 -26.76 -16.22
N GLU A 451 12.88 -27.49 -16.12
CA GLU A 451 12.02 -27.86 -17.23
C GLU A 451 11.37 -26.64 -17.91
N ASN A 452 11.27 -25.51 -17.19
CA ASN A 452 10.69 -24.27 -17.68
C ASN A 452 11.73 -23.29 -18.27
N VAL A 453 13.00 -23.69 -18.35
CA VAL A 453 14.10 -22.86 -18.87
C VAL A 453 14.33 -23.14 -20.36
N ASN A 454 14.28 -22.10 -21.19
CA ASN A 454 14.66 -22.19 -22.60
C ASN A 454 16.16 -21.86 -22.80
N PHE A 455 16.98 -22.90 -22.77
CA PHE A 455 18.43 -22.77 -22.88
C PHE A 455 18.93 -22.24 -24.23
N GLU A 456 18.15 -22.35 -25.32
CA GLU A 456 18.56 -21.81 -26.62
C GLU A 456 18.54 -20.29 -26.62
N ASN A 457 17.45 -19.70 -26.12
CA ASN A 457 17.32 -18.26 -25.99
C ASN A 457 18.38 -17.69 -25.05
N LEU A 458 18.63 -18.36 -23.91
CA LEU A 458 19.66 -17.94 -22.97
C LEU A 458 21.07 -18.03 -23.58
N ALA A 459 21.36 -19.07 -24.38
CA ALA A 459 22.62 -19.17 -25.09
C ALA A 459 22.80 -18.05 -26.13
N LYS A 460 21.75 -17.68 -26.88
CA LYS A 460 21.78 -16.54 -27.81
C LYS A 460 22.08 -15.22 -27.10
N GLN A 461 21.39 -14.95 -25.99
CA GLN A 461 21.65 -13.77 -25.15
C GLN A 461 23.09 -13.75 -24.66
N THR A 462 23.60 -14.88 -24.15
CA THR A 462 24.97 -15.00 -23.62
C THR A 462 26.01 -14.76 -24.71
N ARG A 463 25.79 -15.26 -25.94
CA ARG A 463 26.66 -15.00 -27.11
C ARG A 463 26.75 -13.51 -27.42
N PHE A 464 25.62 -12.83 -27.48
CA PHE A 464 25.60 -11.40 -27.74
C PHE A 464 26.23 -10.60 -26.60
N LEU A 465 25.97 -10.96 -25.34
CA LEU A 465 26.60 -10.32 -24.18
C LEU A 465 28.12 -10.48 -24.15
N ALA A 466 28.64 -11.68 -24.42
CA ALA A 466 30.08 -11.91 -24.53
C ALA A 466 30.71 -11.03 -25.60
N TYR A 467 30.07 -10.93 -26.77
CA TYR A 467 30.50 -10.05 -27.85
C TYR A 467 30.42 -8.56 -27.45
N LEU A 468 29.28 -8.11 -26.90
CA LEU A 468 29.04 -6.72 -26.50
C LEU A 468 30.07 -6.25 -25.48
N LEU A 469 30.31 -7.07 -24.45
CA LEU A 469 31.27 -6.75 -23.39
C LEU A 469 32.69 -6.70 -23.94
N THR A 470 33.05 -7.62 -24.86
CA THR A 470 34.37 -7.61 -25.51
C THR A 470 34.59 -6.30 -26.25
N ARG A 471 33.58 -5.84 -27.00
CA ARG A 471 33.62 -4.57 -27.73
C ARG A 471 33.70 -3.38 -26.76
N ALA A 472 32.85 -3.37 -25.72
CA ALA A 472 32.82 -2.31 -24.71
C ALA A 472 34.15 -2.19 -23.94
N ALA A 473 34.80 -3.30 -23.61
CA ALA A 473 36.07 -3.33 -22.90
C ALA A 473 37.23 -2.73 -23.71
N ASN A 474 37.13 -2.76 -25.05
CA ASN A 474 38.22 -2.36 -25.95
C ASN A 474 37.96 -1.06 -26.72
N ASP A 475 36.73 -0.54 -26.72
CA ASP A 475 36.37 0.69 -27.43
C ASP A 475 36.64 1.96 -26.59
N PRO A 476 37.61 2.83 -26.97
CA PRO A 476 37.87 4.10 -26.29
C PRO A 476 36.66 5.02 -26.18
N GLU A 477 35.72 4.89 -27.13
CA GLU A 477 34.55 5.74 -27.25
C GLU A 477 33.32 5.19 -26.51
N PHE A 478 33.45 4.05 -25.84
CA PHE A 478 32.46 3.54 -24.92
C PHE A 478 32.53 4.30 -23.60
N ARG A 479 32.05 5.55 -23.58
CA ARG A 479 32.11 6.47 -22.44
C ARG A 479 30.92 7.43 -22.43
N SER A 480 30.65 8.05 -21.28
CA SER A 480 29.65 9.12 -21.16
C SER A 480 30.15 10.44 -21.76
N ARG A 481 29.27 11.45 -21.79
CA ARG A 481 29.54 12.77 -22.39
C ARG A 481 30.53 13.64 -21.61
N GLY A 482 30.90 13.27 -20.38
CA GLY A 482 31.93 13.91 -19.56
C GLY A 482 31.57 15.27 -18.94
N ASP A 483 30.51 15.93 -19.42
CA ASP A 483 29.99 17.22 -18.96
C ASP A 483 28.90 17.09 -17.88
N ILE A 484 28.50 15.86 -17.52
CA ILE A 484 27.38 15.59 -16.62
C ILE A 484 27.89 14.74 -15.45
N GLU A 485 27.62 15.20 -14.23
CA GLU A 485 27.84 14.43 -13.00
C GLU A 485 26.52 13.87 -12.47
N LEU A 486 26.52 12.59 -12.10
CA LEU A 486 25.38 11.93 -11.47
C LEU A 486 25.36 12.27 -9.97
N LYS A 487 24.17 12.54 -9.44
CA LYS A 487 23.97 12.91 -8.03
C LYS A 487 23.71 11.68 -7.17
N ASP A 488 24.27 11.69 -5.95
CA ASP A 488 24.02 10.69 -4.92
C ASP A 488 22.82 11.12 -4.07
N ASP A 489 21.66 10.54 -4.35
CA ASP A 489 20.38 10.80 -3.68
C ASP A 489 20.09 9.81 -2.54
N GLY A 490 20.93 8.78 -2.37
CA GLY A 490 20.75 7.73 -1.37
C GLY A 490 20.75 8.28 0.06
N LYS A 491 19.71 7.95 0.83
CA LYS A 491 19.56 8.32 2.24
C LYS A 491 19.69 7.11 3.16
N SER A 492 20.09 7.33 4.40
CA SER A 492 20.12 6.30 5.44
C SER A 492 19.25 6.69 6.63
N VAL A 493 18.72 5.69 7.33
CA VAL A 493 17.91 5.86 8.54
C VAL A 493 18.60 5.12 9.69
N LYS A 494 18.96 5.86 10.74
CA LYS A 494 19.32 5.30 12.05
C LYS A 494 18.13 5.51 12.99
N GLY A 495 17.41 4.43 13.27
CA GLY A 495 16.20 4.48 14.08
C GLY A 495 16.37 3.89 15.46
N ARG A 496 15.45 4.23 16.37
CA ARG A 496 15.32 3.58 17.68
C ARG A 496 13.85 3.38 18.04
N PHE A 497 13.51 2.21 18.57
CA PHE A 497 12.21 1.92 19.15
C PHE A 497 12.17 2.18 20.64
N LEU A 498 11.17 2.93 21.08
CA LEU A 498 10.91 3.18 22.49
C LEU A 498 9.46 2.84 22.83
N GLU A 499 9.24 2.27 24.00
CA GLU A 499 7.91 2.09 24.56
C GLU A 499 7.48 3.35 25.31
N PHE A 500 6.22 3.76 25.09
CA PHE A 500 5.61 4.83 25.84
C PHE A 500 4.76 4.30 27.00
N HIS A 501 5.06 4.80 28.20
CA HIS A 501 4.29 4.50 29.40
C HIS A 501 3.62 5.76 29.95
N PRO A 502 2.35 5.99 29.59
CA PRO A 502 1.55 7.13 30.05
C PRO A 502 1.61 7.46 31.55
N ARG A 503 1.74 6.42 32.39
CA ARG A 503 1.71 6.55 33.85
C ARG A 503 3.08 6.88 34.46
N ARG A 504 4.17 6.72 33.70
CA ARG A 504 5.56 6.94 34.17
C ARG A 504 6.13 8.29 33.73
N GLY A 505 5.57 8.91 32.69
CA GLY A 505 5.98 10.24 32.23
C GLY A 505 5.47 10.56 30.82
N PHE A 506 5.76 11.78 30.36
CA PHE A 506 5.35 12.27 29.04
C PHE A 506 6.31 11.91 27.90
N MET A 507 7.51 11.40 28.22
CA MET A 507 8.51 11.03 27.22
C MET A 507 8.72 9.51 27.21
N PRO A 508 8.76 8.86 26.03
CA PRO A 508 9.11 7.45 25.90
C PRO A 508 10.60 7.24 26.23
N LYS A 509 10.93 6.15 26.93
CA LYS A 509 12.30 5.91 27.46
C LYS A 509 12.77 4.47 27.37
N ASP A 510 11.86 3.51 27.40
CA ASP A 510 12.21 2.09 27.53
C ASP A 510 12.46 1.50 26.13
N PRO A 511 13.67 0.99 25.82
CA PRO A 511 13.98 0.48 24.49
C PRO A 511 13.24 -0.82 24.19
N VAL A 512 12.71 -0.95 22.97
CA VAL A 512 12.07 -2.20 22.50
C VAL A 512 13.04 -2.97 21.62
N LYS A 513 13.57 -4.06 22.18
CA LYS A 513 14.51 -4.95 21.47
C LYS A 513 13.80 -5.99 20.60
N ASN A 514 14.51 -6.51 19.61
CA ASN A 514 14.01 -7.52 18.66
C ASN A 514 12.70 -7.12 17.95
N ALA A 515 12.42 -5.82 17.86
CA ALA A 515 11.31 -5.30 17.08
C ALA A 515 11.73 -5.18 15.62
N ILE A 516 10.78 -5.42 14.72
CA ILE A 516 10.97 -5.30 13.28
C ILE A 516 10.68 -3.87 12.87
N ALA A 517 11.68 -3.20 12.31
CA ALA A 517 11.54 -1.96 11.59
C ALA A 517 11.27 -2.22 10.11
N VAL A 518 10.36 -1.43 9.54
CA VAL A 518 10.02 -1.53 8.13
C VAL A 518 10.01 -0.16 7.47
N VAL A 519 10.74 -0.05 6.36
CA VAL A 519 10.60 1.05 5.40
C VAL A 519 9.62 0.58 4.32
N ARG A 520 8.49 1.28 4.18
CA ARG A 520 7.44 0.91 3.25
C ARG A 520 7.81 1.30 1.82
N SER A 521 7.63 0.38 0.88
CA SER A 521 7.71 0.67 -0.55
C SER A 521 6.33 1.06 -1.08
N PRO A 522 6.20 2.03 -2.00
CA PRO A 522 4.98 2.28 -2.75
C PRO A 522 4.30 1.02 -3.33
N LEU A 523 5.08 0.02 -3.76
CA LEU A 523 4.57 -1.24 -4.32
C LEU A 523 5.00 -2.44 -3.48
N LYS A 524 4.12 -3.45 -3.41
CA LYS A 524 4.34 -4.70 -2.68
C LYS A 524 5.51 -5.51 -3.25
N VAL A 525 5.60 -5.59 -4.58
CA VAL A 525 6.53 -6.47 -5.29
C VAL A 525 6.90 -5.89 -6.66
N TYR A 526 8.14 -6.14 -7.07
CA TYR A 526 8.70 -5.76 -8.39
C TYR A 526 9.25 -7.00 -9.09
N VAL A 527 8.37 -7.88 -9.56
CA VAL A 527 8.74 -9.17 -10.21
C VAL A 527 9.58 -10.06 -9.29
N GLY A 528 8.99 -10.45 -8.17
CA GLY A 528 9.66 -11.21 -7.11
C GLY A 528 10.38 -10.33 -6.09
N VAL A 529 10.96 -9.19 -6.48
CA VAL A 529 11.68 -8.31 -5.54
C VAL A 529 10.71 -7.74 -4.51
N ARG A 530 10.93 -8.07 -3.23
CA ARG A 530 10.16 -7.54 -2.11
C ARG A 530 10.49 -6.06 -1.95
N GLY A 531 9.46 -5.20 -2.00
CA GLY A 531 9.67 -3.76 -2.00
C GLY A 531 10.02 -3.18 -0.63
N ASP A 532 9.40 -3.70 0.42
CA ASP A 532 9.62 -3.25 1.79
C ASP A 532 11.01 -3.70 2.30
N ASN A 533 11.72 -2.80 2.98
CA ASN A 533 13.03 -3.09 3.58
C ASN A 533 12.87 -3.32 5.09
N PHE A 534 13.51 -4.36 5.62
CA PHE A 534 13.33 -4.84 6.99
C PHE A 534 14.64 -4.76 7.79
N ALA A 535 14.56 -4.32 9.04
CA ALA A 535 15.63 -4.41 10.02
C ALA A 535 15.09 -4.90 11.37
N ILE A 536 15.95 -5.49 12.21
CA ILE A 536 15.60 -5.93 13.57
C ILE A 536 16.41 -5.12 14.57
N SER A 537 15.73 -4.55 15.56
CA SER A 537 16.38 -3.74 16.60
C SER A 537 17.28 -4.56 17.51
N ASP A 538 18.36 -3.93 17.99
CA ASP A 538 19.27 -4.51 18.98
C ASP A 538 18.75 -4.38 20.42
N GLU A 539 19.58 -4.74 21.41
CA GLU A 539 19.25 -4.63 22.84
C GLU A 539 18.95 -3.19 23.31
N ASN A 540 19.43 -2.17 22.59
CA ASN A 540 19.15 -0.76 22.86
C ASN A 540 17.93 -0.25 22.09
N GLY A 541 17.25 -1.13 21.34
CA GLY A 541 16.15 -0.77 20.45
C GLY A 541 16.61 -0.06 19.18
N GLU A 542 17.91 -0.02 18.86
CA GLU A 542 18.44 0.67 17.68
C GLU A 542 18.40 -0.21 16.42
N PHE A 543 18.15 0.41 15.27
CA PHE A 543 18.23 -0.22 13.95
C PHE A 543 18.86 0.73 12.91
N TYR A 544 19.38 0.16 11.82
CA TYR A 544 19.98 0.91 10.73
C TYR A 544 19.52 0.36 9.38
N MET A 545 19.16 1.26 8.46
CA MET A 545 18.77 0.93 7.08
C MET A 545 19.40 1.92 6.10
N THR A 546 19.78 1.41 4.94
CA THR A 546 20.54 2.13 3.90
C THR A 546 19.72 2.30 2.61
N THR A 547 20.15 3.26 1.80
CA THR A 547 19.56 3.66 0.49
C THR A 547 18.03 3.68 0.47
N VAL A 548 17.49 4.29 1.52
CA VAL A 548 16.06 4.55 1.66
C VAL A 548 15.66 5.65 0.67
N ARG A 549 14.49 5.48 0.05
CA ARG A 549 13.97 6.45 -0.91
C ARG A 549 13.78 7.82 -0.24
N PRO A 550 14.18 8.92 -0.89
CA PRO A 550 13.95 10.25 -0.36
C PRO A 550 12.45 10.57 -0.30
N GLY A 551 12.07 11.55 0.54
CA GLY A 551 10.68 11.91 0.79
C GLY A 551 10.15 11.30 2.09
N ASN A 552 8.90 10.81 2.06
CA ASN A 552 8.21 10.21 3.21
C ASN A 552 7.99 8.71 2.91
N PRO A 553 8.97 7.84 3.22
CA PRO A 553 8.89 6.44 2.81
C PRO A 553 7.96 5.58 3.70
N GLY A 554 7.29 6.13 4.71
CA GLY A 554 6.51 5.37 5.69
C GLY A 554 7.40 4.46 6.54
N LEU A 555 7.60 4.80 7.82
CA LEU A 555 8.43 4.04 8.74
C LEU A 555 7.57 3.40 9.82
N GLU A 556 7.55 2.07 9.87
CA GLU A 556 6.73 1.33 10.84
C GLU A 556 7.58 0.42 11.73
N GLY A 557 7.03 0.05 12.89
CA GLY A 557 7.69 -0.83 13.86
C GLY A 557 6.73 -1.80 14.52
N TYR A 558 7.14 -3.07 14.67
CA TYR A 558 6.32 -4.10 15.29
C TYR A 558 7.13 -5.04 16.17
N GLY A 559 6.61 -5.37 17.35
CA GLY A 559 7.17 -6.41 18.22
C GLY A 559 6.45 -7.73 18.03
N ILE A 560 7.20 -8.81 17.94
CA ILE A 560 6.69 -10.17 17.71
C ILE A 560 7.01 -11.05 18.91
N ASP A 561 6.04 -11.83 19.38
CA ASP A 561 6.27 -12.91 20.32
C ASP A 561 7.07 -14.04 19.62
N PRO A 562 8.29 -14.36 20.08
CA PRO A 562 9.16 -15.33 19.41
C PRO A 562 8.68 -16.77 19.55
N THR A 563 7.65 -17.06 20.36
CA THR A 563 7.09 -18.41 20.51
C THR A 563 5.90 -18.59 19.58
N THR A 564 4.93 -17.68 19.64
CA THR A 564 3.65 -17.79 18.93
C THR A 564 3.64 -17.06 17.58
N GLY A 565 4.59 -16.14 17.37
CA GLY A 565 4.62 -15.22 16.23
C GLY A 565 3.55 -14.13 16.30
N GLU A 566 2.80 -14.01 17.39
CA GLU A 566 1.80 -12.96 17.56
C GLU A 566 2.44 -11.57 17.63
N LEU A 567 1.76 -10.57 17.08
CA LEU A 567 2.18 -9.18 17.22
C LEU A 567 1.77 -8.69 18.61
N ILE A 568 2.75 -8.20 19.37
CA ILE A 568 2.59 -7.75 20.76
C ILE A 568 2.91 -6.27 20.95
N TYR A 569 3.55 -5.64 19.97
CA TYR A 569 3.74 -4.20 19.89
C TYR A 569 3.37 -3.68 18.50
N ALA A 570 2.80 -2.48 18.46
CA ALA A 570 2.49 -1.74 17.25
C ALA A 570 2.87 -0.26 17.42
N PRO A 571 2.95 0.53 16.34
CA PRO A 571 3.22 1.96 16.42
C PRO A 571 2.23 2.71 17.32
N ASP A 572 2.70 3.67 18.10
CA ASP A 572 1.87 4.62 18.85
C ASP A 572 2.12 6.02 18.30
N LEU A 573 1.08 6.68 17.79
CA LEU A 573 1.18 8.03 17.25
C LEU A 573 1.16 9.11 18.33
N GLY A 574 0.78 8.80 19.57
CA GLY A 574 0.56 9.80 20.62
C GLY A 574 -0.84 10.42 20.57
N TRP A 575 -1.04 11.56 21.25
CA TRP A 575 -2.38 12.15 21.43
C TRP A 575 -2.83 13.00 20.22
N GLU A 576 -1.88 13.71 19.58
CA GLU A 576 -2.10 14.55 18.39
C GLU A 576 -1.06 14.23 17.30
N ASP A 577 -0.81 12.93 17.07
CA ASP A 577 0.24 12.47 16.16
C ASP A 577 1.64 13.03 16.53
N ASP A 578 1.91 13.14 17.83
CA ASP A 578 3.19 13.58 18.41
C ASP A 578 4.40 12.76 17.91
N PHE A 579 4.14 11.51 17.50
CA PHE A 579 5.13 10.57 16.98
C PHE A 579 4.76 10.08 15.57
N PRO A 580 4.85 10.94 14.54
CA PRO A 580 4.42 10.59 13.20
C PRO A 580 5.34 9.55 12.55
N LEU A 581 4.77 8.64 11.77
CA LEU A 581 5.51 7.61 11.03
C LEU A 581 5.99 8.09 9.64
N ASP A 582 5.32 9.10 9.08
CA ASP A 582 5.70 9.75 7.83
C ASP A 582 6.68 10.88 8.08
N VAL A 583 7.94 10.51 8.34
CA VAL A 583 9.01 11.46 8.59
C VAL A 583 9.75 11.80 7.30
N PRO A 584 9.82 13.09 6.89
CA PRO A 584 10.58 13.48 5.71
C PRO A 584 12.08 13.27 5.93
N LEU A 585 12.69 12.47 5.04
CA LEU A 585 14.14 12.22 5.05
C LEU A 585 14.90 13.42 4.46
N THR A 586 15.14 14.42 5.30
CA THR A 586 15.80 15.70 4.92
C THR A 586 17.31 15.58 4.91
N TRP A 587 17.89 14.90 5.91
CA TRP A 587 19.34 14.73 6.05
C TRP A 587 19.85 13.56 5.20
N ASP A 588 21.16 13.47 4.99
CA ASP A 588 21.75 12.30 4.33
C ASP A 588 21.63 11.04 5.20
N GLU A 589 21.85 11.19 6.50
CA GLU A 589 21.56 10.19 7.52
C GLU A 589 20.57 10.77 8.53
N ASN A 590 19.39 10.16 8.61
CA ASN A 590 18.28 10.65 9.44
C ASN A 590 18.20 9.84 10.73
N ARG A 591 18.08 10.53 11.87
CA ARG A 591 17.88 9.90 13.17
C ARG A 591 16.41 10.00 13.55
N ILE A 592 15.77 8.85 13.78
CA ILE A 592 14.32 8.77 13.96
C ILE A 592 14.01 7.94 15.21
N THR A 593 13.02 8.37 15.98
CA THR A 593 12.47 7.59 17.09
C THR A 593 11.07 7.15 16.69
N ILE A 594 10.80 5.85 16.77
CA ILE A 594 9.47 5.29 16.55
C ILE A 594 8.97 4.80 17.90
N VAL A 595 7.81 5.29 18.31
CA VAL A 595 7.20 4.92 19.58
C VAL A 595 6.28 3.73 19.35
N LEU A 596 6.39 2.74 20.24
CA LEU A 596 5.56 1.54 20.22
C LEU A 596 4.73 1.45 21.51
N PHE A 597 3.55 0.84 21.41
CA PHE A 597 2.74 0.48 22.57
C PHE A 597 2.41 -1.01 22.55
N ARG A 598 2.24 -1.59 23.74
CA ARG A 598 1.84 -2.98 23.88
C ARG A 598 0.40 -3.16 23.41
N SER A 599 0.19 -4.05 22.44
CA SER A 599 -1.08 -4.16 21.74
C SER A 599 -1.49 -5.61 21.46
N LYS A 600 -2.76 -5.78 21.08
CA LYS A 600 -3.31 -7.00 20.51
C LYS A 600 -3.93 -6.69 19.14
N PRO A 601 -3.56 -7.42 18.08
CA PRO A 601 -4.13 -7.22 16.75
C PRO A 601 -5.55 -7.79 16.66
N VAL A 602 -6.42 -7.11 15.92
CA VAL A 602 -7.78 -7.55 15.59
C VAL A 602 -7.99 -7.38 14.09
N ASP A 603 -8.07 -8.49 13.38
CA ASP A 603 -8.29 -8.51 11.95
C ASP A 603 -9.77 -8.26 11.60
N VAL A 604 -10.00 -7.42 10.59
CA VAL A 604 -11.30 -7.16 9.98
C VAL A 604 -11.25 -7.42 8.48
N PHE A 605 -12.36 -7.86 7.91
CA PHE A 605 -12.42 -8.36 6.53
C PHE A 605 -13.56 -7.72 5.74
N GLU A 606 -13.45 -7.83 4.43
CA GLU A 606 -14.41 -7.37 3.44
C GLU A 606 -14.82 -5.89 3.61
N LEU A 607 -13.81 -5.03 3.66
CA LEU A 607 -13.95 -3.58 3.78
C LEU A 607 -14.29 -2.91 2.44
N VAL A 608 -15.36 -3.36 1.77
CA VAL A 608 -15.79 -2.82 0.47
C VAL A 608 -17.08 -2.02 0.60
N ASP A 609 -17.08 -0.77 0.15
CA ASP A 609 -18.29 0.06 0.10
C ASP A 609 -19.27 -0.49 -0.96
N PRO A 610 -20.47 -0.99 -0.57
CA PRO A 610 -21.41 -1.56 -1.53
C PRO A 610 -22.04 -0.52 -2.47
N ARG A 611 -21.87 0.79 -2.21
CA ARG A 611 -22.42 1.87 -3.06
C ARG A 611 -21.50 2.22 -4.22
N TYR A 612 -20.19 2.25 -3.95
CA TYR A 612 -19.18 2.63 -4.94
C TYR A 612 -18.38 1.42 -5.45
N LEU A 613 -18.50 0.27 -4.79
CA LEU A 613 -17.80 -0.99 -5.08
C LEU A 613 -16.27 -0.86 -5.01
N ASN A 614 -15.79 0.07 -4.17
CA ASN A 614 -14.37 0.28 -3.91
C ASN A 614 -14.02 -0.11 -2.48
N VAL A 615 -12.79 -0.55 -2.26
CA VAL A 615 -12.26 -0.83 -0.91
C VAL A 615 -12.12 0.48 -0.11
N LEU A 616 -12.40 0.43 1.20
CA LEU A 616 -12.27 1.55 2.13
C LEU A 616 -10.80 1.86 2.45
N ASP A 617 -10.49 3.14 2.71
CA ASP A 617 -9.10 3.62 2.81
C ASP A 617 -8.62 3.85 4.26
N MET A 618 -9.54 4.09 5.19
CA MET A 618 -9.22 4.61 6.53
C MET A 618 -10.06 3.93 7.61
N GLY A 619 -9.50 3.86 8.82
CA GLY A 619 -10.17 3.36 10.02
C GLY A 619 -9.98 4.30 11.22
N GLU A 620 -11.06 4.61 11.93
CA GLU A 620 -11.06 5.38 13.18
C GLU A 620 -11.50 4.47 14.32
N ILE A 621 -10.73 4.50 15.42
CA ILE A 621 -10.94 3.62 16.58
C ILE A 621 -11.41 4.45 17.77
N LEU A 622 -12.54 4.04 18.33
CA LEU A 622 -13.17 4.69 19.47
C LEU A 622 -13.18 3.75 20.67
N SER A 623 -13.18 4.31 21.88
CA SER A 623 -13.51 3.61 23.11
C SER A 623 -14.95 3.10 23.09
N ALA A 624 -15.29 2.18 24.01
CA ALA A 624 -16.68 1.76 24.23
C ALA A 624 -17.65 2.93 24.48
N ARG A 625 -17.17 4.04 25.03
CA ARG A 625 -17.96 5.27 25.29
C ARG A 625 -18.07 6.20 24.07
N GLY A 626 -17.41 5.90 22.96
CA GLY A 626 -17.49 6.69 21.73
C GLY A 626 -16.47 7.83 21.60
N PHE A 627 -15.50 7.93 22.52
CA PHE A 627 -14.38 8.87 22.40
C PHE A 627 -13.18 8.20 21.71
N PRO A 628 -12.35 8.91 20.93
CA PRO A 628 -11.10 8.37 20.38
C PRO A 628 -10.25 7.67 21.46
N LEU A 629 -9.69 6.51 21.12
CA LEU A 629 -8.73 5.84 22.02
C LEU A 629 -7.42 6.61 22.09
N ARG A 630 -6.75 6.54 23.24
CA ARG A 630 -5.46 7.18 23.45
C ARG A 630 -4.33 6.54 22.65
N SER A 631 -4.22 5.21 22.73
CA SER A 631 -3.18 4.44 22.05
C SER A 631 -3.85 3.37 21.20
N TYR A 632 -3.78 3.54 19.88
CA TYR A 632 -4.25 2.57 18.91
C TYR A 632 -3.46 2.74 17.61
N TRP A 633 -3.47 1.71 16.77
CA TRP A 633 -2.95 1.78 15.41
C TRP A 633 -3.85 0.99 14.47
N THR A 634 -4.00 1.47 13.24
CA THR A 634 -4.73 0.75 12.20
C THR A 634 -3.80 0.54 11.02
N SER A 635 -3.44 -0.72 10.76
CA SER A 635 -2.74 -1.07 9.53
C SER A 635 -3.78 -1.28 8.43
N ILE A 636 -3.86 -0.30 7.52
CA ILE A 636 -4.74 -0.29 6.34
C ILE A 636 -3.98 0.35 5.17
N TRP A 637 -4.23 -0.13 3.94
CA TRP A 637 -3.60 0.44 2.76
C TRP A 637 -4.35 1.70 2.33
N GLU A 638 -3.75 2.86 2.56
CA GLU A 638 -4.37 4.15 2.21
C GLU A 638 -4.47 4.34 0.69
N LYS A 639 -5.49 5.10 0.26
CA LYS A 639 -5.74 5.48 -1.14
C LYS A 639 -6.01 4.29 -2.09
N GLN A 640 -6.18 3.09 -1.55
CA GLN A 640 -6.49 1.88 -2.33
C GLN A 640 -7.81 1.98 -3.09
N SER A 641 -8.75 2.80 -2.64
CA SER A 641 -9.99 3.12 -3.35
C SER A 641 -9.79 3.71 -4.75
N ARG A 642 -8.59 4.24 -5.03
CA ARG A 642 -8.18 4.84 -6.32
C ARG A 642 -7.37 3.89 -7.19
N GLU A 643 -6.94 2.76 -6.63
CA GLU A 643 -6.10 1.78 -7.30
C GLU A 643 -6.96 0.66 -7.92
N PRO A 644 -6.72 0.27 -9.18
CA PRO A 644 -7.51 -0.78 -9.81
C PRO A 644 -7.07 -2.20 -9.43
N ASN A 645 -5.76 -2.43 -9.24
CA ASN A 645 -5.18 -3.79 -9.25
C ASN A 645 -4.47 -4.20 -7.96
N ASN A 646 -4.35 -3.30 -6.97
CA ASN A 646 -3.59 -3.51 -5.74
C ASN A 646 -4.44 -3.16 -4.51
N VAL A 647 -5.49 -3.92 -4.28
CA VAL A 647 -6.42 -3.69 -3.16
C VAL A 647 -6.48 -4.89 -2.23
N GLU A 648 -6.55 -4.62 -0.94
CA GLU A 648 -6.61 -5.63 0.11
C GLU A 648 -7.81 -5.29 1.01
N PRO A 649 -8.98 -5.94 0.81
CA PRO A 649 -10.23 -5.58 1.49
C PRO A 649 -10.26 -6.06 2.95
N CYS A 650 -9.22 -5.74 3.72
CA CYS A 650 -9.04 -6.09 5.12
C CYS A 650 -8.20 -5.02 5.82
N ALA A 651 -8.20 -5.05 7.14
CA ALA A 651 -7.32 -4.24 7.97
C ALA A 651 -6.98 -4.98 9.27
N THR A 652 -5.91 -4.57 9.94
CA THR A 652 -5.59 -5.04 11.29
C THR A 652 -5.60 -3.84 12.24
N ILE A 653 -6.45 -3.92 13.26
CA ILE A 653 -6.59 -2.91 14.30
C ILE A 653 -5.74 -3.34 15.50
N PHE A 654 -4.92 -2.46 16.04
CA PHE A 654 -4.12 -2.69 17.23
C PHE A 654 -4.67 -1.83 18.36
N VAL A 655 -5.02 -2.47 19.46
CA VAL A 655 -5.49 -1.80 20.69
C VAL A 655 -4.82 -2.45 21.90
N GLU A 656 -4.80 -1.74 23.03
CA GLU A 656 -4.29 -2.29 24.28
C GLU A 656 -5.07 -3.56 24.70
N PRO A 657 -4.40 -4.57 25.28
CA PRO A 657 -5.08 -5.76 25.79
C PRO A 657 -6.19 -5.41 26.79
N LYS A 658 -7.33 -6.11 26.72
CA LYS A 658 -8.52 -5.92 27.58
C LYS A 658 -9.22 -4.56 27.44
N THR A 659 -8.88 -3.75 26.45
CA THR A 659 -9.53 -2.46 26.18
C THR A 659 -10.63 -2.61 25.13
N PRO A 660 -11.92 -2.47 25.48
CA PRO A 660 -13.00 -2.56 24.51
C PRO A 660 -13.03 -1.35 23.56
N PHE A 661 -13.29 -1.60 22.29
CA PHE A 661 -13.23 -0.58 21.25
C PHE A 661 -14.36 -0.71 20.21
N LYS A 662 -14.64 0.38 19.51
CA LYS A 662 -15.50 0.45 18.33
C LYS A 662 -14.64 0.88 17.15
N ALA A 663 -15.00 0.48 15.94
CA ALA A 663 -14.23 0.81 14.75
C ALA A 663 -15.13 1.34 13.63
N LEU A 664 -14.71 2.43 13.00
CA LEU A 664 -15.42 3.07 11.90
C LEU A 664 -14.52 3.06 10.66
N PHE A 665 -15.02 2.58 9.52
CA PHE A 665 -14.25 2.59 8.26
C PHE A 665 -14.89 3.47 7.19
N PHE A 666 -14.03 4.15 6.41
CA PHE A 666 -14.44 5.15 5.43
C PHE A 666 -13.38 5.39 4.34
N THR A 667 -13.81 6.00 3.24
CA THR A 667 -12.93 6.47 2.14
C THR A 667 -12.65 7.97 2.24
N SER A 668 -13.52 8.72 2.95
CA SER A 668 -13.41 10.16 3.13
C SER A 668 -13.89 10.55 4.53
N LEU A 669 -13.27 11.57 5.13
CA LEU A 669 -13.61 12.07 6.47
C LEU A 669 -15.08 12.47 6.62
N PHE A 670 -15.75 12.81 5.53
CA PHE A 670 -17.13 13.29 5.53
C PHE A 670 -18.19 12.17 5.53
N SER A 671 -17.81 10.91 5.36
CA SER A 671 -18.79 9.83 5.26
C SER A 671 -18.29 8.51 5.84
N LYS A 672 -18.74 8.22 7.06
CA LYS A 672 -18.54 6.91 7.70
C LYS A 672 -19.41 5.87 7.00
N ARG A 673 -18.79 4.80 6.50
CA ARG A 673 -19.46 3.78 5.67
C ARG A 673 -19.76 2.52 6.46
N PHE A 674 -18.81 2.09 7.29
CA PHE A 674 -18.91 0.88 8.09
C PHE A 674 -18.81 1.24 9.56
N LEU A 675 -19.77 0.79 10.35
CA LEU A 675 -19.81 0.97 11.80
C LEU A 675 -19.71 -0.40 12.47
N LEU A 676 -18.63 -0.64 13.21
CA LEU A 676 -18.48 -1.79 14.10
C LEU A 676 -18.60 -1.29 15.54
N LEU A 677 -19.79 -1.47 16.10
CA LEU A 677 -20.19 -0.94 17.41
C LEU A 677 -20.40 -2.04 18.45
N ASN A 678 -20.71 -3.26 18.01
CA ASN A 678 -21.22 -4.36 18.84
C ASN A 678 -22.52 -3.92 19.53
N SER A 679 -23.51 -3.55 18.72
CA SER A 679 -24.78 -3.01 19.16
C SER A 679 -25.75 -4.10 19.60
N THR A 680 -26.50 -3.80 20.66
CA THR A 680 -27.62 -4.61 21.16
C THR A 680 -28.88 -3.77 21.18
N PRO A 681 -30.09 -4.35 21.13
CA PRO A 681 -31.33 -3.57 21.24
C PRO A 681 -31.38 -2.68 22.50
N GLU A 682 -30.79 -3.13 23.61
CA GLU A 682 -30.72 -2.41 24.89
C GLU A 682 -29.64 -1.31 24.86
N ASN A 683 -28.50 -1.57 24.22
CA ASN A 683 -27.43 -0.60 24.01
C ASN A 683 -27.13 -0.45 22.51
N TYR A 684 -27.96 0.34 21.84
CA TYR A 684 -27.93 0.52 20.38
C TYR A 684 -26.70 1.28 19.89
N GLU A 685 -26.05 2.08 20.76
CA GLU A 685 -24.78 2.74 20.46
C GLU A 685 -23.58 1.79 20.54
N GLY A 686 -23.79 0.60 21.12
CA GLY A 686 -22.84 -0.49 21.19
C GLY A 686 -21.92 -0.47 22.41
N ILE A 687 -21.48 -1.66 22.81
CA ILE A 687 -20.57 -1.86 23.96
C ILE A 687 -19.09 -2.01 23.53
N GLY A 688 -18.82 -2.05 22.23
CA GLY A 688 -17.49 -2.32 21.69
C GLY A 688 -17.12 -3.80 21.62
N TYR A 689 -16.11 -4.10 20.81
CA TYR A 689 -15.46 -5.40 20.66
C TYR A 689 -14.24 -5.48 21.58
N THR A 690 -13.88 -6.71 21.97
CA THR A 690 -12.70 -6.96 22.80
C THR A 690 -11.59 -7.60 21.94
N PRO A 691 -10.32 -7.21 22.13
CA PRO A 691 -9.25 -7.61 21.22
C PRO A 691 -8.78 -9.07 21.36
N GLU A 692 -9.18 -9.78 22.41
CA GLU A 692 -8.70 -11.13 22.76
C GLU A 692 -9.04 -12.19 21.70
N LYS A 693 -10.09 -11.95 20.89
CA LYS A 693 -10.48 -12.87 19.82
C LYS A 693 -9.55 -12.81 18.60
N GLY A 694 -8.74 -11.76 18.47
CA GLY A 694 -7.80 -11.57 17.36
C GLY A 694 -8.42 -11.24 15.99
N ALA A 695 -9.74 -11.38 15.83
CA ALA A 695 -10.44 -11.02 14.61
C ALA A 695 -11.95 -10.80 14.85
N ILE A 696 -12.56 -9.92 14.07
CA ILE A 696 -14.02 -9.78 13.95
C ILE A 696 -14.45 -10.52 12.68
N LEU A 697 -14.65 -11.83 12.80
CA LEU A 697 -15.09 -12.71 11.71
C LEU A 697 -16.48 -12.32 11.22
N ASN A 698 -16.80 -12.65 9.97
CA ASN A 698 -18.08 -12.26 9.35
C ASN A 698 -18.34 -10.74 9.44
N THR A 699 -17.29 -9.93 9.33
CA THR A 699 -17.32 -8.48 9.55
C THR A 699 -18.50 -7.78 8.86
N PRO A 700 -18.84 -8.05 7.58
CA PRO A 700 -19.94 -7.34 6.91
C PRO A 700 -21.32 -7.63 7.51
N LEU A 701 -21.52 -8.83 8.10
CA LEU A 701 -22.74 -9.16 8.82
C LEU A 701 -22.87 -8.33 10.10
N HIS A 702 -21.76 -8.17 10.85
CA HIS A 702 -21.72 -7.35 12.05
C HIS A 702 -21.96 -5.88 11.74
N VAL A 703 -21.35 -5.35 10.67
CA VAL A 703 -21.60 -3.97 10.23
C VAL A 703 -23.06 -3.75 9.87
N ALA A 704 -23.64 -4.63 9.04
CA ALA A 704 -25.05 -4.51 8.66
C ALA A 704 -25.98 -4.61 9.88
N GLN A 705 -25.65 -5.45 10.86
CA GLN A 705 -26.40 -5.58 12.10
C GLN A 705 -26.27 -4.35 13.00
N ASP A 706 -25.06 -3.84 13.21
CA ASP A 706 -24.79 -2.69 14.07
C ASP A 706 -25.48 -1.42 13.51
N MET A 707 -25.39 -1.20 12.20
CA MET A 707 -26.11 -0.11 11.52
C MET A 707 -27.63 -0.27 11.63
N ASN A 708 -28.15 -1.47 11.39
CA ASN A 708 -29.59 -1.73 11.47
C ASN A 708 -30.15 -1.49 12.88
N ILE A 709 -29.47 -1.97 13.94
CA ILE A 709 -29.91 -1.75 15.32
C ILE A 709 -29.89 -0.25 15.68
N LEU A 710 -28.83 0.45 15.28
CA LEU A 710 -28.69 1.88 15.52
C LEU A 710 -29.78 2.69 14.81
N ASP A 711 -30.06 2.38 13.54
CA ASP A 711 -31.07 3.08 12.76
C ASP A 711 -32.49 2.76 13.24
N GLU A 712 -32.78 1.52 13.62
CA GLU A 712 -34.08 1.14 14.21
C GLU A 712 -34.37 1.94 15.49
N ALA A 713 -33.38 2.07 16.38
CA ALA A 713 -33.52 2.85 17.61
C ALA A 713 -33.76 4.35 17.32
N ARG A 714 -33.00 4.92 16.39
CA ARG A 714 -33.14 6.33 15.98
C ARG A 714 -34.47 6.61 15.30
N LEU A 715 -34.90 5.74 14.37
CA LEU A 715 -36.18 5.86 13.68
C LEU A 715 -37.36 5.71 14.64
N LYS A 716 -37.31 4.80 15.61
CA LYS A 716 -38.31 4.73 16.69
C LYS A 716 -38.38 6.03 17.48
N ASN A 717 -37.23 6.62 17.81
CA ASN A 717 -37.18 7.89 18.52
C ASN A 717 -37.80 9.03 17.68
N PHE A 718 -37.45 9.13 16.38
CA PHE A 718 -38.03 10.12 15.47
C PHE A 718 -39.55 9.98 15.32
N LYS A 719 -40.04 8.73 15.19
CA LYS A 719 -41.48 8.43 15.12
C LYS A 719 -42.24 8.89 16.35
N LYS A 720 -41.65 8.77 17.55
CA LYS A 720 -42.25 9.25 18.80
C LYS A 720 -42.52 10.76 18.76
N TYR A 721 -41.70 11.52 18.02
CA TYR A 721 -41.82 12.98 17.87
C TYR A 721 -42.42 13.40 16.51
N GLY A 722 -43.09 12.49 15.80
CA GLY A 722 -43.80 12.81 14.55
C GLY A 722 -42.92 13.00 13.32
N ILE A 723 -41.61 12.75 13.40
CA ILE A 723 -40.70 12.84 12.26
C ILE A 723 -40.71 11.50 11.54
N ARG A 724 -41.23 11.49 10.30
CA ARG A 724 -41.31 10.28 9.45
C ARG A 724 -40.74 10.53 8.08
N ASN A 725 -40.01 9.55 7.57
CA ASN A 725 -39.49 9.54 6.22
C ASN A 725 -39.75 8.16 5.59
N GLN A 726 -40.78 8.07 4.76
CA GLN A 726 -41.24 6.81 4.19
C GLN A 726 -40.14 6.09 3.41
N ARG A 727 -39.35 6.81 2.61
CA ARG A 727 -38.25 6.23 1.83
C ARG A 727 -37.19 5.58 2.74
N VAL A 728 -36.84 6.23 3.85
CA VAL A 728 -35.86 5.70 4.80
C VAL A 728 -36.42 4.47 5.53
N GLU A 729 -37.69 4.51 5.91
CA GLU A 729 -38.36 3.37 6.55
C GLU A 729 -38.43 2.15 5.62
N GLU A 730 -38.75 2.33 4.34
CA GLU A 730 -38.78 1.26 3.33
C GLU A 730 -37.40 0.64 3.10
N LEU A 731 -36.36 1.48 3.00
CA LEU A 731 -34.97 1.03 2.89
C LEU A 731 -34.56 0.22 4.11
N HIS A 732 -34.84 0.73 5.30
CA HIS A 732 -34.49 0.10 6.57
C HIS A 732 -35.22 -1.24 6.77
N GLN A 733 -36.54 -1.31 6.53
CA GLN A 733 -37.30 -2.57 6.61
C GLN A 733 -36.78 -3.61 5.61
N SER A 734 -36.46 -3.18 4.39
CA SER A 734 -35.88 -4.06 3.36
C SER A 734 -34.50 -4.58 3.77
N ALA A 735 -33.70 -3.74 4.44
CA ALA A 735 -32.41 -4.12 4.99
C ALA A 735 -32.56 -5.14 6.12
N SER A 736 -33.45 -4.89 7.10
CA SER A 736 -33.77 -5.83 8.18
C SER A 736 -34.17 -7.20 7.65
N LYS A 737 -35.04 -7.25 6.62
CA LYS A 737 -35.44 -8.50 5.98
C LYS A 737 -34.25 -9.23 5.34
N ALA A 738 -33.41 -8.51 4.59
CA ALA A 738 -32.22 -9.09 3.98
C ALA A 738 -31.22 -9.61 5.02
N LEU A 739 -31.07 -8.91 6.15
CA LEU A 739 -30.22 -9.32 7.26
C LEU A 739 -30.70 -10.63 7.92
N GLU A 740 -32.01 -10.78 8.14
CA GLU A 740 -32.57 -12.02 8.66
C GLU A 740 -32.42 -13.19 7.68
N GLU A 741 -32.62 -12.95 6.38
CA GLU A 741 -32.34 -13.93 5.33
C GLU A 741 -30.85 -14.33 5.31
N ALA A 742 -29.93 -13.39 5.51
CA ALA A 742 -28.50 -13.65 5.62
C ALA A 742 -28.16 -14.55 6.81
N LYS A 743 -28.68 -14.25 8.01
CA LYS A 743 -28.49 -15.07 9.21
C LYS A 743 -28.99 -16.50 9.00
N LYS A 744 -30.16 -16.67 8.38
CA LYS A 744 -30.73 -17.98 8.03
C LYS A 744 -29.86 -18.74 7.02
N ALA A 745 -29.37 -18.07 5.98
CA ALA A 745 -28.49 -18.66 4.97
C ALA A 745 -27.16 -19.13 5.58
N LYS A 746 -26.54 -18.31 6.44
CA LYS A 746 -25.33 -18.68 7.19
C LYS A 746 -25.55 -19.91 8.07
N LYS A 747 -26.64 -19.93 8.85
CA LYS A 747 -27.00 -21.09 9.70
C LYS A 747 -27.22 -22.37 8.86
N SER A 748 -27.76 -22.21 7.65
CA SER A 748 -27.98 -23.31 6.70
C SER A 748 -26.74 -23.64 5.85
N ARG A 749 -25.59 -23.00 6.11
CA ARG A 749 -24.33 -23.16 5.34
C ARG A 749 -24.48 -22.90 3.84
N LYS A 750 -25.37 -21.98 3.45
CA LYS A 750 -25.52 -21.47 2.07
C LYS A 750 -24.78 -20.15 1.97
N TYR A 751 -23.46 -20.20 1.78
CA TYR A 751 -22.55 -19.07 1.88
C TYR A 751 -22.66 -18.09 0.71
N ASP A 752 -22.99 -18.57 -0.49
CA ASP A 752 -23.34 -17.74 -1.65
C ASP A 752 -24.59 -16.89 -1.41
N LEU A 753 -25.66 -17.49 -0.89
CA LEU A 753 -26.88 -16.79 -0.51
C LEU A 753 -26.62 -15.85 0.68
N TYR A 754 -25.84 -16.30 1.66
CA TYR A 754 -25.44 -15.49 2.80
C TYR A 754 -24.76 -14.19 2.35
N ILE A 755 -23.70 -14.26 1.54
CA ILE A 755 -22.97 -13.05 1.13
C ILE A 755 -23.85 -12.15 0.26
N LYS A 756 -24.67 -12.72 -0.64
CA LYS A 756 -25.64 -11.98 -1.46
C LYS A 756 -26.59 -11.16 -0.59
N LYS A 757 -27.11 -11.77 0.49
CA LYS A 757 -28.05 -11.13 1.41
C LYS A 757 -27.37 -10.13 2.35
N VAL A 758 -26.16 -10.41 2.84
CA VAL A 758 -25.38 -9.45 3.63
C VAL A 758 -25.05 -8.20 2.82
N ARG A 759 -24.51 -8.36 1.60
CA ARG A 759 -24.20 -7.24 0.70
C ARG A 759 -25.45 -6.42 0.36
N LYS A 760 -26.60 -7.08 0.17
CA LYS A 760 -27.89 -6.40 -0.01
C LYS A 760 -28.29 -5.60 1.23
N ALA A 761 -28.23 -6.18 2.43
CA ALA A 761 -28.57 -5.49 3.68
C ALA A 761 -27.66 -4.28 3.89
N LEU A 762 -26.35 -4.46 3.74
CA LEU A 762 -25.36 -3.40 3.88
C LEU A 762 -25.54 -2.30 2.83
N GLY A 763 -25.83 -2.64 1.57
CA GLY A 763 -26.09 -1.65 0.51
C GLY A 763 -27.36 -0.82 0.75
N LEU A 764 -28.38 -1.40 1.40
CA LEU A 764 -29.58 -0.69 1.81
C LEU A 764 -29.32 0.20 3.03
N GLU A 765 -28.64 -0.30 4.06
CA GLU A 765 -28.29 0.51 5.25
C GLU A 765 -27.30 1.63 4.92
N ALA A 766 -26.34 1.40 4.03
CA ALA A 766 -25.43 2.44 3.55
C ALA A 766 -26.15 3.59 2.83
N ARG A 767 -27.42 3.39 2.41
CA ARG A 767 -28.31 4.43 1.87
C ARG A 767 -29.24 5.00 2.94
N ALA A 768 -29.74 4.20 3.87
CA ALA A 768 -30.64 4.63 4.94
C ALA A 768 -29.90 5.46 6.00
N TYR A 769 -28.76 4.99 6.51
CA TYR A 769 -28.02 5.59 7.60
C TYR A 769 -27.69 7.08 7.39
N PRO A 770 -27.16 7.53 6.24
CA PRO A 770 -26.91 8.96 6.01
C PRO A 770 -28.17 9.80 6.03
N ASP A 771 -29.31 9.25 5.59
CA ASP A 771 -30.60 9.96 5.60
C ASP A 771 -31.17 10.02 7.04
N VAL A 772 -30.99 8.97 7.86
CA VAL A 772 -31.30 8.95 9.30
C VAL A 772 -30.46 9.99 10.06
N GLN A 773 -29.14 9.98 9.84
CA GLN A 773 -28.22 10.94 10.43
C GLN A 773 -28.52 12.37 9.96
N GLY A 774 -28.83 12.54 8.67
CA GLY A 774 -29.24 13.82 8.07
C GLY A 774 -30.46 14.39 8.77
N THR A 775 -31.48 13.57 9.03
CA THR A 775 -32.70 13.98 9.75
C THR A 775 -32.40 14.51 11.16
N ALA A 776 -31.51 13.84 11.91
CA ALA A 776 -31.05 14.35 13.21
C ALA A 776 -30.30 15.68 13.08
N ASN A 777 -29.36 15.76 12.13
CA ASN A 777 -28.53 16.93 11.91
C ASN A 777 -29.34 18.14 11.44
N ASP A 778 -30.33 17.95 10.59
CA ASP A 778 -31.20 19.03 10.10
C ASP A 778 -32.05 19.60 11.24
N THR A 779 -32.51 18.72 12.13
CA THR A 779 -33.21 19.10 13.36
C THR A 779 -32.32 19.96 14.28
N ILE A 780 -31.02 19.62 14.42
CA ILE A 780 -30.05 20.40 15.19
C ILE A 780 -29.69 21.73 14.49
N LYS A 781 -29.43 21.71 13.18
CA LYS A 781 -29.13 22.92 12.38
C LYS A 781 -30.29 23.92 12.41
N GLY A 782 -31.53 23.42 12.38
CA GLY A 782 -32.73 24.23 12.58
C GLY A 782 -32.66 25.01 13.89
N VAL A 783 -32.32 24.35 15.00
CA VAL A 783 -32.14 25.03 16.29
C VAL A 783 -31.03 26.08 16.25
N VAL A 784 -29.85 25.75 15.69
CA VAL A 784 -28.74 26.71 15.57
C VAL A 784 -29.20 27.97 14.83
N PHE A 785 -29.92 27.80 13.72
CA PHE A 785 -30.46 28.90 12.93
C PHE A 785 -31.50 29.72 13.71
N TYR A 786 -32.44 29.07 14.40
CA TYR A 786 -33.43 29.77 15.23
C TYR A 786 -32.77 30.52 16.40
N LEU A 787 -31.76 29.96 17.05
CA LEU A 787 -31.01 30.64 18.11
C LEU A 787 -30.25 31.86 17.58
N ALA A 788 -29.65 31.75 16.38
CA ALA A 788 -28.99 32.87 15.73
C ALA A 788 -29.97 34.01 15.38
N LEU A 789 -31.17 33.69 14.91
CA LEU A 789 -32.25 34.67 14.66
C LEU A 789 -32.85 35.24 15.94
N LEU A 790 -32.83 34.47 17.03
CA LEU A 790 -33.40 34.88 18.30
C LEU A 790 -32.64 36.07 18.92
N LEU A 791 -31.33 36.19 18.69
CA LEU A 791 -30.50 37.31 19.14
C LEU A 791 -30.98 38.67 18.59
N PRO A 792 -31.02 38.91 17.26
CA PRO A 792 -31.53 40.16 16.71
C PRO A 792 -33.03 40.32 17.00
N PHE A 793 -33.81 39.24 16.98
CA PHE A 793 -35.23 39.30 17.35
C PHE A 793 -35.42 39.86 18.77
N SER A 794 -34.67 39.35 19.75
CA SER A 794 -34.81 39.78 21.16
C SER A 794 -34.45 41.25 21.34
N TYR A 795 -33.46 41.74 20.57
CA TYR A 795 -33.13 43.16 20.51
C TYR A 795 -34.27 44.00 19.92
N PHE A 796 -34.82 43.59 18.77
CA PHE A 796 -35.92 44.34 18.12
C PHE A 796 -37.23 44.26 18.89
N ALA A 797 -37.52 43.13 19.53
CA ALA A 797 -38.68 42.93 20.38
C ALA A 797 -38.60 43.84 21.62
N GLU A 798 -37.42 44.00 22.23
CA GLU A 798 -37.22 44.98 23.30
C GLU A 798 -37.54 46.40 22.82
N ARG A 799 -37.05 46.78 21.63
CA ARG A 799 -37.29 48.10 21.04
C ARG A 799 -38.75 48.35 20.72
N LEU A 800 -39.47 47.33 20.25
CA LEU A 800 -40.88 47.43 19.88
C LEU A 800 -41.81 47.47 21.10
N LEU A 801 -41.59 46.59 22.09
CA LEU A 801 -42.48 46.40 23.24
C LEU A 801 -42.19 47.42 24.36
N PHE A 802 -40.93 47.54 24.79
CA PHE A 802 -40.55 48.35 25.96
C PHE A 802 -39.92 49.68 25.56
N GLY A 803 -38.79 49.63 24.85
CA GLY A 803 -38.05 50.80 24.38
C GLY A 803 -37.27 51.51 25.50
N PHE A 804 -36.57 50.77 26.36
CA PHE A 804 -35.81 51.35 27.46
C PHE A 804 -34.63 52.19 26.95
N VAL A 805 -34.46 53.37 27.55
CA VAL A 805 -33.34 54.30 27.26
C VAL A 805 -32.07 53.85 27.98
N GLU A 806 -32.21 53.33 29.20
CA GLU A 806 -31.09 52.88 30.02
C GLU A 806 -30.51 51.56 29.51
N ILE A 807 -29.21 51.55 29.20
CA ILE A 807 -28.51 50.40 28.59
C ILE A 807 -28.60 49.16 29.49
N LYS A 808 -28.50 49.31 30.82
CA LYS A 808 -28.61 48.19 31.76
C LYS A 808 -29.99 47.53 31.68
N LYS A 809 -31.06 48.31 31.80
CA LYS A 809 -32.45 47.81 31.68
C LYS A 809 -32.71 47.19 30.31
N ARG A 810 -32.17 47.79 29.25
CA ARG A 810 -32.24 47.25 27.88
C ARG A 810 -31.59 45.87 27.77
N LEU A 811 -30.34 45.72 28.21
CA LEU A 811 -29.63 44.45 28.14
C LEU A 811 -30.31 43.36 28.96
N ILE A 812 -30.79 43.70 30.17
CA ILE A 812 -31.55 42.77 31.02
C ILE A 812 -32.83 42.32 30.31
N THR A 813 -33.57 43.25 29.70
CA THR A 813 -34.83 42.94 29.01
C THR A 813 -34.61 42.11 27.74
N VAL A 814 -33.56 42.41 26.95
CA VAL A 814 -33.18 41.59 25.79
C VAL A 814 -32.81 40.17 26.22
N ALA A 815 -32.03 40.02 27.29
CA ALA A 815 -31.67 38.71 27.83
C ALA A 815 -32.89 37.95 28.35
N LEU A 816 -33.83 38.64 29.01
CA LEU A 816 -35.07 38.03 29.50
C LEU A 816 -35.97 37.58 28.35
N ILE A 817 -36.16 38.41 27.31
CA ILE A 817 -36.91 38.04 26.09
C ILE A 817 -36.26 36.81 25.42
N PHE A 818 -34.94 36.81 25.29
CA PHE A 818 -34.20 35.69 24.73
C PHE A 818 -34.44 34.39 25.53
N ILE A 819 -34.32 34.43 26.86
CA ILE A 819 -34.54 33.27 27.74
C ILE A 819 -35.98 32.77 27.66
N VAL A 820 -36.97 33.67 27.68
CA VAL A 820 -38.39 33.30 27.61
C VAL A 820 -38.70 32.62 26.28
N ILE A 821 -38.25 33.17 25.16
CA ILE A 821 -38.52 32.59 23.85
C ILE A 821 -37.71 31.31 23.63
N PHE A 822 -36.49 31.24 24.16
CA PHE A 822 -35.75 29.99 24.20
C PHE A 822 -36.52 28.90 24.96
N PHE A 823 -37.10 29.25 26.11
CA PHE A 823 -37.93 28.31 26.88
C PHE A 823 -39.16 27.87 26.08
N ILE A 824 -39.81 28.77 25.34
CA ILE A 824 -40.90 28.41 24.42
C ILE A 824 -40.39 27.47 23.31
N LEU A 825 -39.25 27.79 22.68
CA LEU A 825 -38.63 26.99 21.62
C LEU A 825 -38.33 25.57 22.11
N ARG A 826 -37.93 25.41 23.38
CA ARG A 826 -37.69 24.10 24.02
C ARG A 826 -38.92 23.19 23.98
N PHE A 827 -40.13 23.72 24.16
CA PHE A 827 -41.36 22.91 24.14
C PHE A 827 -41.92 22.72 22.73
N VAL A 828 -41.69 23.69 21.83
CA VAL A 828 -42.26 23.66 20.48
C VAL A 828 -41.38 22.89 19.50
N HIS A 829 -40.06 22.96 19.65
CA HIS A 829 -39.13 22.40 18.67
C HIS A 829 -38.66 20.98 19.07
N PRO A 830 -38.92 19.95 18.26
CA PRO A 830 -38.66 18.54 18.62
C PRO A 830 -37.17 18.23 18.88
N ALA A 831 -36.24 19.03 18.34
CA ALA A 831 -34.80 18.88 18.57
C ALA A 831 -34.38 18.76 20.05
N PHE A 832 -35.04 19.50 20.95
CA PHE A 832 -34.67 19.54 22.37
C PHE A 832 -34.93 18.24 23.11
N GLU A 833 -35.79 17.39 22.54
CA GLU A 833 -36.13 16.06 23.06
C GLU A 833 -35.39 14.93 22.31
N ILE A 834 -34.93 15.19 21.08
CA ILE A 834 -34.21 14.23 20.23
C ILE A 834 -32.70 14.21 20.56
N SER A 835 -32.13 15.35 20.96
CA SER A 835 -30.71 15.49 21.25
C SER A 835 -30.45 16.44 22.42
N SER A 836 -29.37 16.22 23.15
CA SER A 836 -28.84 17.15 24.16
C SER A 836 -28.04 18.32 23.54
N SER A 837 -27.67 18.22 22.26
CA SER A 837 -26.89 19.24 21.54
C SER A 837 -27.48 20.66 21.61
N PRO A 838 -28.80 20.89 21.50
CA PRO A 838 -29.41 22.22 21.64
C PRO A 838 -29.02 22.98 22.91
N TYR A 839 -28.88 22.29 24.05
CA TYR A 839 -28.46 22.91 25.30
C TYR A 839 -26.97 23.31 25.28
N ILE A 840 -26.12 22.46 24.70
CA ILE A 840 -24.70 22.75 24.50
C ILE A 840 -24.53 23.94 23.53
N ILE A 841 -25.31 23.98 22.46
CA ILE A 841 -25.34 25.08 21.49
C ILE A 841 -25.75 26.38 22.18
N LEU A 842 -26.76 26.35 23.05
CA LEU A 842 -27.14 27.53 23.84
C LEU A 842 -25.96 28.02 24.69
N ILE A 843 -25.30 27.13 25.42
CA ILE A 843 -24.13 27.49 26.25
C ILE A 843 -23.06 28.13 25.37
N ALA A 844 -22.73 27.53 24.23
CA ALA A 844 -21.76 28.06 23.28
C ALA A 844 -22.15 29.46 22.76
N PHE A 845 -23.42 29.69 22.44
CA PHE A 845 -23.93 31.01 22.05
C PHE A 845 -23.79 32.05 23.16
N VAL A 846 -24.17 31.70 24.39
CA VAL A 846 -24.04 32.58 25.56
C VAL A 846 -22.57 32.92 25.81
N THR A 847 -21.68 31.92 25.79
CA THR A 847 -20.24 32.12 25.94
C THR A 847 -19.68 32.99 24.82
N ALA A 848 -20.11 32.80 23.56
CA ALA A 848 -19.70 33.63 22.44
C ALA A 848 -20.15 35.09 22.58
N VAL A 849 -21.40 35.34 22.99
CA VAL A 849 -21.91 36.70 23.24
C VAL A 849 -21.14 37.38 24.37
N LEU A 850 -20.87 36.66 25.46
CA LEU A 850 -20.05 37.17 26.57
C LEU A 850 -18.62 37.49 26.11
N ALA A 851 -18.00 36.61 25.33
CA ALA A 851 -16.67 36.83 24.76
C ALA A 851 -16.63 38.06 23.85
N ILE A 852 -17.62 38.23 22.97
CA ILE A 852 -17.76 39.42 22.10
C ILE A 852 -17.92 40.69 22.95
N TYR A 853 -18.72 40.64 24.01
CA TYR A 853 -18.90 41.79 24.91
C TYR A 853 -17.60 42.16 25.63
N VAL A 854 -16.88 41.18 26.18
CA VAL A 854 -15.58 41.39 26.83
C VAL A 854 -14.56 41.96 25.83
N LEU A 855 -14.51 41.42 24.61
CA LEU A 855 -13.64 41.91 23.54
C LEU A 855 -14.00 43.35 23.12
N ALA A 856 -15.29 43.67 23.01
CA ALA A 856 -15.77 45.01 22.71
C ALA A 856 -15.42 46.01 23.81
N MET A 857 -15.53 45.61 25.09
CA MET A 857 -15.09 46.42 26.22
C MET A 857 -13.57 46.63 26.20
N LEU A 858 -12.79 45.59 25.90
CA LEU A 858 -11.34 45.66 25.75
C LEU A 858 -10.95 46.63 24.63
N ILE A 859 -11.54 46.50 23.45
CA ILE A 859 -11.32 47.40 22.31
C ILE A 859 -11.74 48.84 22.67
N SER A 860 -12.87 49.01 23.36
CA SER A 860 -13.33 50.33 23.81
C SER A 860 -12.33 50.98 24.77
N LYS A 861 -11.86 50.23 25.78
CA LYS A 861 -10.82 50.71 26.71
C LYS A 861 -9.48 50.95 26.00
N PHE A 862 -9.07 50.06 25.12
CA PHE A 862 -7.85 50.19 24.32
C PHE A 862 -7.92 51.45 23.44
N ASN A 863 -9.02 51.68 22.74
CA ASN A 863 -9.25 52.89 21.95
C ASN A 863 -9.26 54.14 22.83
N ALA A 864 -9.85 54.08 24.03
CA ALA A 864 -9.81 55.20 24.98
C ALA A 864 -8.38 55.50 25.45
N GLN A 865 -7.57 54.48 25.72
CA GLN A 865 -6.16 54.63 26.08
C GLN A 865 -5.30 55.10 24.89
N MET A 866 -5.52 54.56 23.69
CA MET A 866 -4.87 55.00 22.46
C MET A 866 -5.22 56.44 22.12
N ARG A 867 -6.46 56.90 22.37
CA ARG A 867 -6.84 58.31 22.24
C ARG A 867 -6.08 59.18 23.25
N ARG A 868 -5.93 58.73 24.51
CA ARG A 868 -5.12 59.42 25.54
C ARG A 868 -3.62 59.45 25.20
N LEU A 869 -3.10 58.44 24.51
CA LEU A 869 -1.72 58.39 24.03
C LEU A 869 -1.54 59.27 22.77
N ARG A 870 -2.48 59.24 21.83
CA ARG A 870 -2.47 60.10 20.62
C ARG A 870 -2.66 61.58 20.96
N SER A 871 -3.44 61.91 22.00
CA SER A 871 -3.62 63.30 22.45
C SER A 871 -2.35 63.92 23.07
N LYS A 872 -1.28 63.14 23.31
CA LYS A 872 0.04 63.66 23.69
C LYS A 872 0.94 64.00 22.50
N THR A 873 0.58 63.64 21.26
CA THR A 873 1.49 63.80 20.11
C THR A 873 0.83 64.39 18.85
N THR A 874 -0.49 64.48 18.76
CA THR A 874 -1.13 65.12 17.59
C THR A 874 -2.56 65.56 17.92
N ALA A 875 -2.80 66.87 17.83
CA ALA A 875 -4.11 67.49 18.04
C ALA A 875 -4.92 67.49 16.74
N ILE A 876 -5.70 66.43 16.49
CA ILE A 876 -6.78 66.47 15.49
C ILE A 876 -8.00 65.72 16.03
N HIS A 877 -9.09 66.47 16.25
CA HIS A 877 -10.41 65.93 16.52
C HIS A 877 -11.07 65.51 15.21
N GLY A 878 -11.05 64.21 14.92
CA GLY A 878 -11.90 63.59 13.91
C GLY A 878 -13.07 62.88 14.59
N VAL A 879 -14.21 63.56 14.71
CA VAL A 879 -15.50 62.87 14.92
C VAL A 879 -15.98 62.45 13.53
N ASP A 880 -15.50 61.31 13.07
CA ASP A 880 -16.08 60.64 11.91
C ASP A 880 -17.24 59.79 12.44
N VAL A 881 -18.47 60.29 12.30
CA VAL A 881 -19.69 59.50 12.53
C VAL A 881 -19.74 58.49 11.39
N GLY A 882 -19.04 57.37 11.59
CA GLY A 882 -19.00 56.30 10.61
C GLY A 882 -20.42 55.93 10.20
N ARG A 883 -20.70 55.90 8.90
CA ARG A 883 -22.03 55.66 8.28
C ARG A 883 -22.87 54.59 8.98
N ILE A 884 -22.23 53.60 9.59
CA ILE A 884 -22.81 52.54 10.42
C ILE A 884 -23.61 53.07 11.63
N THR A 885 -23.11 54.07 12.39
CA THR A 885 -23.82 54.60 13.57
C THR A 885 -25.03 55.45 13.17
N ALA A 886 -24.94 56.21 12.07
CA ALA A 886 -26.07 56.95 11.51
C ALA A 886 -27.19 56.01 11.02
N SER A 887 -26.84 54.95 10.27
CA SER A 887 -27.81 53.94 9.82
C SER A 887 -28.43 53.16 10.99
N ALA A 888 -27.65 52.78 12.01
CA ALA A 888 -28.17 52.10 13.20
C ALA A 888 -29.15 52.98 14.00
N THR A 889 -28.88 54.29 14.07
CA THR A 889 -29.75 55.26 14.74
C THR A 889 -31.04 55.48 13.95
N ALA A 890 -30.96 55.62 12.62
CA ALA A 890 -32.12 55.72 11.74
C ALA A 890 -33.02 54.47 11.81
N PHE A 891 -32.41 53.28 11.81
CA PHE A 891 -33.13 52.01 11.97
C PHE A 891 -33.82 51.91 13.33
N SER A 892 -33.12 52.27 14.42
CA SER A 892 -33.69 52.29 15.77
C SER A 892 -34.83 53.31 15.91
N LEU A 893 -34.75 54.47 15.24
CA LEU A 893 -35.85 55.44 15.16
C LEU A 893 -37.05 54.87 14.40
N GLY A 894 -36.82 54.17 13.28
CA GLY A 894 -37.85 53.52 12.47
C GLY A 894 -38.69 52.53 13.29
N VAL A 895 -38.04 51.66 14.07
CA VAL A 895 -38.73 50.72 14.98
C VAL A 895 -39.55 51.45 16.05
N SER A 896 -39.03 52.57 16.59
CA SER A 896 -39.75 53.38 17.58
C SER A 896 -41.02 54.03 17.01
N PHE A 897 -41.02 54.46 15.73
CA PHE A 897 -42.20 55.01 15.07
C PHE A 897 -43.30 53.97 14.82
N MET A 898 -42.97 52.68 14.70
CA MET A 898 -43.96 51.59 14.58
C MET A 898 -44.87 51.51 15.82
N LYS A 899 -44.39 51.96 16.99
CA LYS A 899 -45.16 52.00 18.24
C LYS A 899 -46.25 53.08 18.26
N LYS A 900 -46.13 54.14 17.44
CA LYS A 900 -47.13 55.21 17.33
C LYS A 900 -48.41 54.78 16.59
N ARG A 901 -48.33 53.78 15.70
CA ARG A 901 -49.46 53.29 14.88
C ARG A 901 -49.79 51.82 15.20
N ARG A 902 -50.11 51.55 16.47
CA ARG A 902 -50.23 50.19 17.05
C ARG A 902 -51.10 49.22 16.22
N MET A 903 -52.28 49.66 15.76
CA MET A 903 -53.19 48.81 14.97
C MET A 903 -52.62 48.43 13.60
N ARG A 904 -52.03 49.39 12.87
CA ARG A 904 -51.42 49.12 11.56
C ARG A 904 -50.21 48.20 11.69
N THR A 905 -49.37 48.43 12.70
CA THR A 905 -48.21 47.58 12.98
C THR A 905 -48.65 46.15 13.33
N PHE A 906 -49.62 45.99 14.24
CA PHE A 906 -50.14 44.69 14.62
C PHE A 906 -50.71 43.91 13.42
N LEU A 907 -51.58 44.54 12.62
CA LEU A 907 -52.17 43.91 11.43
C LEU A 907 -51.10 43.54 10.40
N THR A 908 -50.12 44.42 10.15
CA THR A 908 -49.05 44.14 9.17
C THR A 908 -48.15 42.98 9.63
N THR A 909 -47.77 42.97 10.91
CA THR A 909 -46.99 41.87 11.49
C THR A 909 -47.76 40.56 11.46
N LEU A 910 -49.05 40.58 11.84
CA LEU A 910 -49.91 39.41 11.78
C LEU A 910 -50.04 38.86 10.36
N THR A 911 -50.24 39.74 9.36
CA THR A 911 -50.29 39.33 7.95
C THR A 911 -48.98 38.70 7.49
N LEU A 912 -47.82 39.29 7.83
CA LEU A 912 -46.52 38.71 7.49
C LEU A 912 -46.29 37.36 8.16
N VAL A 913 -46.67 37.22 9.44
CA VAL A 913 -46.57 35.96 10.17
C VAL A 913 -47.47 34.90 9.54
N LEU A 914 -48.73 35.22 9.24
CA LEU A 914 -49.67 34.30 8.59
C LEU A 914 -49.21 33.92 7.19
N LEU A 915 -48.78 34.88 6.37
CA LEU A 915 -48.26 34.63 5.03
C LEU A 915 -47.03 33.71 5.08
N THR A 916 -46.09 33.98 5.99
CA THR A 916 -44.89 33.15 6.18
C THR A 916 -45.27 31.75 6.66
N PHE A 917 -46.19 31.64 7.62
CA PHE A 917 -46.70 30.37 8.12
C PHE A 917 -47.37 29.54 7.02
N ILE A 918 -48.22 30.16 6.19
CA ILE A 918 -48.89 29.51 5.06
C ILE A 918 -47.84 29.01 4.05
N VAL A 919 -46.93 29.87 3.60
CA VAL A 919 -45.89 29.50 2.62
C VAL A 919 -45.01 28.35 3.15
N LEU A 920 -44.61 28.39 4.44
CA LEU A 920 -43.83 27.33 5.06
C LEU A 920 -44.64 26.03 5.23
N SER A 921 -45.93 26.12 5.56
CA SER A 921 -46.77 24.93 5.75
C SER A 921 -47.10 24.20 4.45
N PHE A 922 -47.10 24.92 3.31
CA PHE A 922 -47.40 24.34 1.99
C PHE A 922 -46.17 24.00 1.14
N SER A 923 -44.96 24.35 1.57
CA SER A 923 -43.73 24.02 0.83
C SER A 923 -43.18 22.66 1.25
N SER A 924 -43.28 21.65 0.37
CA SER A 924 -42.58 20.37 0.53
C SER A 924 -41.54 20.20 -0.57
N VAL A 925 -40.29 19.92 -0.21
CA VAL A 925 -39.20 19.62 -1.15
C VAL A 925 -38.98 18.11 -1.17
N ASN A 926 -39.32 17.46 -2.30
CA ASN A 926 -39.10 16.03 -2.51
C ASN A 926 -37.92 15.80 -3.46
N THR A 927 -36.97 14.95 -3.06
CA THR A 927 -35.82 14.56 -3.90
C THR A 927 -36.14 13.26 -4.65
N TYR A 928 -35.93 13.22 -5.98
CA TYR A 928 -36.14 12.01 -6.79
C TYR A 928 -34.91 11.67 -7.65
N LEU A 929 -34.78 10.39 -8.02
CA LEU A 929 -33.73 9.88 -8.92
C LEU A 929 -34.15 10.10 -10.37
N LYS A 930 -33.30 10.76 -11.16
CA LYS A 930 -33.50 10.96 -12.60
C LYS A 930 -32.59 10.01 -13.38
N PHE A 931 -33.18 9.12 -14.17
CA PHE A 931 -32.43 8.27 -15.09
C PHE A 931 -32.23 9.00 -16.42
N TYR A 932 -30.98 9.13 -16.86
CA TYR A 932 -30.64 9.68 -18.17
C TYR A 932 -30.52 8.52 -19.17
N GLN A 933 -31.35 8.53 -20.21
CA GLN A 933 -31.27 7.58 -21.32
C GLN A 933 -30.68 8.29 -22.52
N ILE A 934 -29.60 7.73 -23.08
CA ILE A 934 -28.96 8.24 -24.29
C ILE A 934 -29.15 7.18 -25.38
N PRO A 935 -29.91 7.45 -26.45
CA PRO A 935 -30.10 6.49 -27.52
C PRO A 935 -28.79 6.27 -28.28
N TYR A 936 -28.42 5.00 -28.45
CA TYR A 936 -27.28 4.60 -29.29
C TYR A 936 -27.80 4.17 -30.68
N LYS A 937 -27.13 4.60 -31.75
CA LYS A 937 -27.55 4.30 -33.14
C LYS A 937 -27.39 2.82 -33.53
N THR A 938 -26.59 2.06 -32.80
CA THR A 938 -26.27 0.66 -33.10
C THR A 938 -27.20 -0.30 -32.38
N LYS A 939 -27.74 -1.28 -33.11
CA LYS A 939 -28.49 -2.40 -32.53
C LYS A 939 -27.50 -3.34 -31.81
N PRO A 940 -27.63 -3.58 -30.50
CA PRO A 940 -26.71 -4.46 -29.78
C PRO A 940 -26.85 -5.91 -30.24
N SER A 941 -25.75 -6.67 -30.25
CA SER A 941 -25.72 -8.08 -30.66
C SER A 941 -26.34 -9.03 -29.63
N TYR A 942 -26.48 -8.59 -28.38
CA TYR A 942 -27.13 -9.34 -27.30
C TYR A 942 -27.79 -8.36 -26.31
N GLN A 943 -28.76 -8.85 -25.53
CA GLN A 943 -29.34 -8.08 -24.42
C GLN A 943 -28.46 -8.24 -23.17
N GLY A 944 -28.03 -7.13 -22.57
CA GLY A 944 -27.26 -7.19 -21.34
C GLY A 944 -26.93 -5.81 -20.78
N ALA A 945 -26.33 -5.80 -19.59
CA ALA A 945 -25.82 -4.61 -18.93
C ALA A 945 -24.30 -4.59 -18.98
N LEU A 946 -23.71 -3.42 -19.21
CA LEU A 946 -22.28 -3.20 -19.08
C LEU A 946 -22.03 -2.34 -17.84
N ILE A 947 -21.35 -2.89 -16.86
CA ILE A 947 -20.85 -2.14 -15.72
C ILE A 947 -19.45 -1.68 -16.09
N ARG A 948 -19.24 -0.36 -16.13
CA ARG A 948 -17.95 0.26 -16.43
C ARG A 948 -17.82 1.57 -15.68
N ASP A 949 -16.58 1.97 -15.45
CA ASP A 949 -16.28 3.35 -15.10
C ASP A 949 -16.65 4.28 -16.29
N PRO A 950 -17.25 5.47 -16.03
CA PRO A 950 -17.59 6.43 -17.09
C PRO A 950 -16.42 6.80 -18.00
N ASN A 951 -15.19 6.83 -17.47
CA ASN A 951 -13.95 7.18 -18.17
C ASN A 951 -13.19 5.95 -18.69
N TRP A 952 -13.79 4.75 -18.66
CA TRP A 952 -13.15 3.50 -19.06
C TRP A 952 -11.90 3.14 -18.24
N MET A 953 -11.80 3.65 -17.00
CA MET A 953 -10.78 3.20 -16.06
C MET A 953 -11.02 1.73 -15.67
N PRO A 954 -9.96 0.95 -15.41
CA PRO A 954 -10.11 -0.42 -14.92
C PRO A 954 -10.86 -0.45 -13.57
N LEU A 955 -11.75 -1.42 -13.41
CA LEU A 955 -12.49 -1.65 -12.17
C LEU A 955 -11.70 -2.56 -11.23
N GLN A 956 -11.90 -2.39 -9.91
CA GLN A 956 -11.30 -3.26 -8.91
C GLN A 956 -11.80 -4.71 -9.04
N GLU A 957 -10.95 -5.68 -8.69
CA GLU A 957 -11.30 -7.11 -8.74
C GLU A 957 -12.50 -7.45 -7.84
N THR A 958 -12.66 -6.73 -6.73
CA THR A 958 -13.82 -6.82 -5.81
C THR A 958 -15.16 -6.57 -6.51
N VAL A 959 -15.18 -5.71 -7.54
CA VAL A 959 -16.39 -5.42 -8.33
C VAL A 959 -16.91 -6.70 -8.99
N LEU A 960 -16.02 -7.52 -9.55
CA LEU A 960 -16.41 -8.77 -10.21
C LEU A 960 -17.07 -9.73 -9.22
N ASP A 961 -16.54 -9.83 -7.98
CA ASP A 961 -17.12 -10.68 -6.95
C ASP A 961 -18.50 -10.17 -6.48
N TYR A 962 -18.66 -8.85 -6.32
CA TYR A 962 -19.97 -8.24 -6.01
C TYR A 962 -21.00 -8.54 -7.10
N VAL A 963 -20.66 -8.31 -8.36
CA VAL A 963 -21.57 -8.53 -9.51
C VAL A 963 -21.93 -10.01 -9.62
N ARG A 964 -20.96 -10.93 -9.47
CA ARG A 964 -21.23 -12.37 -9.45
C ARG A 964 -22.18 -12.75 -8.32
N SER A 965 -21.91 -12.28 -7.09
CA SER A 965 -22.76 -12.59 -5.94
C SER A 965 -24.20 -12.08 -6.10
N ALA A 966 -24.40 -10.96 -6.81
CA ALA A 966 -25.70 -10.37 -7.01
C ALA A 966 -26.50 -11.02 -8.15
N PHE A 967 -25.84 -11.38 -9.26
CA PHE A 967 -26.52 -11.67 -10.54
C PHE A 967 -26.18 -13.00 -11.19
N ALA A 968 -25.20 -13.77 -10.69
CA ALA A 968 -24.79 -15.03 -11.36
C ALA A 968 -25.90 -16.10 -11.42
N ASP A 969 -26.95 -15.99 -10.60
CA ASP A 969 -28.14 -16.84 -10.64
C ASP A 969 -29.16 -16.42 -11.71
N GLN A 970 -29.01 -15.24 -12.30
CA GLN A 970 -29.98 -14.64 -13.23
C GLN A 970 -29.37 -14.28 -14.58
N ALA A 971 -28.05 -14.08 -14.65
CA ALA A 971 -27.34 -13.66 -15.84
C ALA A 971 -25.92 -14.21 -15.86
N ILE A 972 -25.34 -14.32 -17.05
CA ILE A 972 -23.93 -14.68 -17.23
C ILE A 972 -23.06 -13.45 -16.94
N VAL A 973 -22.22 -13.53 -15.91
CA VAL A 973 -21.30 -12.45 -15.53
C VAL A 973 -19.91 -12.73 -16.09
N ASN A 974 -19.54 -11.98 -17.13
CA ASN A 974 -18.24 -12.10 -17.80
C ASN A 974 -17.41 -10.82 -17.60
N PRO A 975 -16.20 -10.91 -16.99
CA PRO A 975 -15.28 -9.77 -16.98
C PRO A 975 -14.77 -9.50 -18.39
N ARG A 976 -14.52 -8.23 -18.70
CA ARG A 976 -13.84 -7.81 -19.92
C ARG A 976 -12.50 -7.20 -19.54
N ALA A 977 -11.45 -7.73 -20.12
CA ALA A 977 -10.09 -7.22 -19.96
C ALA A 977 -9.53 -6.83 -21.33
N TRP A 978 -8.70 -5.80 -21.36
CA TRP A 978 -7.91 -5.40 -22.51
C TRP A 978 -6.48 -5.14 -22.05
N PHE A 979 -5.51 -5.50 -22.88
CA PHE A 979 -4.11 -5.14 -22.63
C PHE A 979 -3.90 -3.69 -23.06
N SER A 980 -3.57 -2.83 -22.09
CA SER A 980 -3.16 -1.45 -22.34
C SER A 980 -1.75 -1.24 -21.80
N SER A 981 -0.96 -0.41 -22.48
CA SER A 981 0.20 0.22 -21.84
C SER A 981 -0.27 0.97 -20.59
N ARG A 982 0.48 0.90 -19.48
CA ARG A 982 0.15 1.64 -18.24
C ARG A 982 0.23 3.17 -18.45
N LEU A 983 0.97 3.63 -19.45
CA LEU A 983 1.03 5.04 -19.80
C LEU A 983 -0.05 5.33 -20.83
N TRP A 984 -1.04 6.10 -20.41
CA TRP A 984 -2.01 6.71 -21.31
C TRP A 984 -1.34 7.93 -21.95
N GLY A 985 -1.11 7.90 -23.26
CA GLY A 985 -0.88 9.15 -24.02
C GLY A 985 0.53 9.47 -24.50
N GLU A 986 1.45 8.52 -24.70
CA GLU A 986 2.56 8.79 -25.64
C GLU A 986 2.06 8.53 -27.06
N LYS A 987 1.57 9.61 -27.70
CA LYS A 987 1.34 9.67 -29.15
C LYS A 987 2.64 9.98 -29.87
#